data_AF-A0A846P6P0-F1
#
_entry.id   AF-A0A846P6P0-F1
#
_cell.length_a   1.000
_cell.length_b   1.000
_cell.length_c   1.000
_cell.angle_alpha   90.00
_cell.angle_beta   90.00
_cell.angle_gamma   90.00
#
_symmetry.space_group_name_H-M   'P 1'
#
loop_
_entity.id
_entity.type
_entity.pdbx_description
1 polymer ?
#
loop_
_entity_poly.entity_id
_entity_poly.type
_entity_poly.pdbx_seq_one_letter_code
_entity_poly.pdbx_strand_id
1 'polypeptide(L)'
;MISLRLVELFSFFLIVVISKYFASFDYNSDALLFIFVGAAVFQYYGKGLWEWIGSKRSWARRKVDTAVHWYSSYLDLIVVASLIYLTGTLESPFLILLAVPLFFASYIFSSKQNILYYFCTAIVLVAVLGFLEFRGIIPHHSCYSPQGSAFESGHYYVGSLLVLCAFMGFVLFLSSVFQNRLQLTVERLRKKDKESEDKILELTRLYDISLGINSVITLDTLLKIVAKEATILLSQPWAGIILFNGKQEITNSIFVGLRQSYNPKLNDHLERSGLSEWIRSRNSPVVVEDVKLERVSGGSDAFVQSGMRSFIGCPLTAGNQVFGLMLAGDFLPKRFEDQHLRLIMILSNQLSIAIEKSRLYESLERKINSLEEDVARLEKANSLKSDFVLHVSHELRTPLTSIKAYVETLCNYSNDPNFPQSKQFLEIISKETERLIRIVNGILDVTKIEFGQRSLDRKNVSLDDLVLEAIATMKPALDEKDLQVVKDIPPNLPNIDADEDLMKEVFINLINNAVKYSEKGKKIKITAEEGAVDISASVSDEGIGIPREEIGRIFDKYFRVRSDETMSYEGVGLGLAIVKNIVEQHGGTITVESEENVGSNFIITIPKEHCYNDLLGYIAEVVNARDELHLMLELIIRMIAELLSAKTVSLMLLDKNRSELFIKVSYGLDEWIVEQTRMKIGEGISGKVAKSGVPIFIDNIEENEIYACPNNPQYETTSLISVPLFIGEVVVGVINVNNKTSGMPFTRDDMNLLISFGERISKALERVRTVDDSTALLKDTVQAFRKMLNAQMKTGVIETIVDLAVRVSRKLGLSDKEVRVIQYVASVHDIGMTKVSDEILNKTLNLTNDEIEQIQRHPSTGKELIKPLEFVELVSNIILYHHERMDGLGYPMGLKGDEIPTGARILAVIDAYQSMTVDRVYRKRMPMGAALKELVDNANKQFDPEVVDAFLQVLREEGKLTAHQAQEFREMLRESISN
;
A
#
# COMPACT_ATOMS: atom_id res chain seq x y z
N MET A 1 6.53 -43.09 -49.25
CA MET A 1 7.80 -43.62 -49.79
C MET A 1 8.23 -44.93 -49.11
N ILE A 2 8.25 -45.02 -47.77
CA ILE A 2 8.67 -46.24 -47.05
C ILE A 2 7.77 -47.46 -47.36
N SER A 3 6.46 -47.25 -47.49
CA SER A 3 5.51 -48.32 -47.85
C SER A 3 5.74 -48.90 -49.25
N LEU A 4 6.16 -48.10 -50.24
CA LEU A 4 6.38 -48.57 -51.61
C LEU A 4 7.63 -49.44 -51.74
N ARG A 5 8.72 -49.09 -51.04
CA ARG A 5 9.96 -49.88 -51.03
C ARG A 5 9.76 -51.24 -50.35
N LEU A 6 8.89 -51.32 -49.34
CA LEU A 6 8.50 -52.57 -48.70
C LEU A 6 7.72 -53.48 -49.64
N VAL A 7 6.87 -52.91 -50.51
CA VAL A 7 6.13 -53.65 -51.53
C VAL A 7 7.07 -54.18 -52.61
N GLU A 8 8.01 -53.37 -53.07
CA GLU A 8 9.02 -53.79 -54.05
C GLU A 8 9.92 -54.91 -53.51
N LEU A 9 10.34 -54.80 -52.24
CA LEU A 9 11.08 -55.87 -51.55
C LEU A 9 10.25 -57.15 -51.40
N PHE A 10 8.96 -57.02 -51.10
CA PHE A 10 8.08 -58.16 -50.92
C PHE A 10 7.76 -58.85 -52.26
N SER A 11 7.47 -58.10 -53.32
CA SER A 11 7.28 -58.63 -54.67
C SER A 11 8.56 -59.29 -55.19
N PHE A 12 9.73 -58.66 -54.98
CA PHE A 12 11.03 -59.25 -55.35
C PHE A 12 11.30 -60.54 -54.56
N PHE A 13 11.04 -60.55 -53.25
CA PHE A 13 11.18 -61.74 -52.41
C PHE A 13 10.25 -62.86 -52.84
N LEU A 14 8.98 -62.54 -53.14
CA LEU A 14 7.99 -63.51 -53.61
C LEU A 14 8.40 -64.11 -54.97
N ILE A 15 8.88 -63.28 -55.91
CA ILE A 15 9.37 -63.71 -57.22
C ILE A 15 10.58 -64.63 -57.07
N VAL A 16 11.53 -64.31 -56.19
CA VAL A 16 12.71 -65.15 -55.91
C VAL A 16 12.32 -66.48 -55.27
N VAL A 17 11.39 -66.48 -54.31
CA VAL A 17 10.91 -67.70 -53.65
C VAL A 17 10.15 -68.61 -54.62
N ILE A 18 9.28 -68.04 -55.46
CA ILE A 18 8.53 -68.77 -56.49
C ILE A 18 9.49 -69.34 -57.55
N SER A 19 10.45 -68.54 -58.04
CA SER A 19 11.46 -69.01 -59.01
C SER A 19 12.29 -70.19 -58.48
N LYS A 20 12.63 -70.16 -57.19
CA LYS A 20 13.38 -71.25 -56.52
C LYS A 20 12.54 -72.53 -56.35
N TYR A 21 11.22 -72.41 -56.19
CA TYR A 21 10.27 -73.53 -56.15
C TYR A 21 10.03 -74.14 -57.55
N PHE A 22 10.20 -73.37 -58.62
CA PHE A 22 10.09 -73.87 -60.00
C PHE A 22 11.36 -74.52 -60.53
N ALA A 23 12.54 -74.19 -59.98
CA ALA A 23 13.78 -74.89 -60.30
C ALA A 23 13.76 -76.40 -59.93
N SER A 24 12.75 -76.85 -59.15
CA SER A 24 12.52 -78.27 -58.83
C SER A 24 11.53 -79.00 -59.75
N PHE A 25 10.96 -78.34 -60.76
CA PHE A 25 10.12 -78.96 -61.79
C PHE A 25 10.82 -78.89 -63.15
N ASP A 26 10.73 -79.97 -63.95
CA ASP A 26 11.47 -80.20 -65.21
C ASP A 26 10.94 -79.35 -66.39
N TYR A 27 10.70 -78.06 -66.13
CA TYR A 27 10.33 -77.05 -67.12
C TYR A 27 11.55 -76.23 -67.52
N ASN A 28 11.45 -75.53 -68.65
CA ASN A 28 12.51 -74.69 -69.20
C ASN A 28 12.76 -73.45 -68.29
N SER A 29 13.44 -73.70 -67.17
CA SER A 29 13.61 -72.81 -66.02
C SER A 29 14.28 -71.49 -66.38
N ASP A 30 15.10 -71.51 -67.43
CA ASP A 30 15.83 -70.34 -67.92
C ASP A 30 14.90 -69.30 -68.56
N ALA A 31 13.83 -69.73 -69.24
CA ALA A 31 12.86 -68.83 -69.87
C ALA A 31 11.96 -68.14 -68.84
N LEU A 32 11.53 -68.88 -67.82
CA LEU A 32 10.77 -68.36 -66.68
C LEU A 32 11.61 -67.32 -65.92
N LEU A 33 12.84 -67.66 -65.56
CA LEU A 33 13.75 -66.74 -64.87
C LEU A 33 14.01 -65.47 -65.71
N PHE A 34 14.19 -65.59 -67.03
CA PHE A 34 14.38 -64.45 -67.92
C PHE A 34 13.16 -63.52 -67.98
N ILE A 35 11.95 -64.06 -67.99
CA ILE A 35 10.71 -63.26 -68.01
C ILE A 35 10.53 -62.50 -66.69
N PHE A 36 10.77 -63.16 -65.54
CA PHE A 36 10.63 -62.53 -64.24
C PHE A 36 11.72 -61.49 -63.96
N VAL A 37 12.98 -61.81 -64.29
CA VAL A 37 14.10 -60.86 -64.15
C VAL A 37 13.93 -59.71 -65.15
N GLY A 38 13.53 -59.99 -66.38
CA GLY A 38 13.26 -58.98 -67.41
C GLY A 38 12.15 -58.01 -67.01
N ALA A 39 11.04 -58.51 -66.46
CA ALA A 39 9.94 -57.67 -66.00
C ALA A 39 10.31 -56.82 -64.78
N ALA A 40 11.05 -57.38 -63.82
CA ALA A 40 11.53 -56.66 -62.65
C ALA A 40 12.53 -55.54 -63.02
N VAL A 41 13.45 -55.83 -63.95
CA VAL A 41 14.39 -54.84 -64.51
C VAL A 41 13.63 -53.75 -65.25
N PHE A 42 12.65 -54.11 -66.08
CA PHE A 42 11.87 -53.15 -66.85
C PHE A 42 10.99 -52.23 -65.97
N GLN A 43 10.42 -52.75 -64.88
CA GLN A 43 9.74 -51.94 -63.87
C GLN A 43 10.70 -50.97 -63.16
N TYR A 44 11.88 -51.43 -62.76
CA TYR A 44 12.87 -50.63 -62.05
C TYR A 44 13.40 -49.46 -62.91
N TYR A 45 13.80 -49.74 -64.16
CA TYR A 45 14.28 -48.71 -65.08
C TYR A 45 13.16 -47.81 -65.61
N GLY A 46 11.96 -48.35 -65.85
CA GLY A 46 10.79 -47.57 -66.25
C GLY A 46 10.42 -46.52 -65.21
N LYS A 47 10.38 -46.89 -63.93
CA LYS A 47 10.10 -45.96 -62.82
C LYS A 47 11.16 -44.86 -62.69
N GLY A 48 12.45 -45.23 -62.79
CA GLY A 48 13.55 -44.26 -62.74
C GLY A 48 13.51 -43.24 -63.88
N LEU A 49 13.14 -43.66 -65.08
CA LEU A 49 12.97 -42.78 -66.24
C LEU A 49 11.82 -41.77 -66.02
N TRP A 50 10.71 -42.22 -65.44
CA TRP A 50 9.55 -41.36 -65.21
C TRP A 50 9.69 -40.43 -64.01
N GLU A 51 10.36 -40.85 -62.93
CA GLU A 51 10.73 -39.96 -61.81
C GLU A 51 11.70 -38.86 -62.27
N TRP A 52 12.63 -39.18 -63.18
CA TRP A 52 13.49 -38.21 -63.84
C TRP A 52 12.70 -37.20 -64.69
N ILE A 53 11.73 -37.66 -65.48
CA ILE A 53 10.83 -36.80 -66.28
C ILE A 53 9.98 -35.90 -65.37
N GLY A 54 9.43 -36.43 -64.26
CA GLY A 54 8.63 -35.68 -63.28
C GLY A 54 9.46 -34.68 -62.45
N SER A 55 10.77 -34.88 -62.32
CA SER A 55 11.66 -33.92 -61.63
C SER A 55 11.85 -32.60 -62.40
N LYS A 56 11.69 -32.59 -63.73
CA LYS A 56 11.97 -31.44 -64.59
C LYS A 56 10.81 -30.46 -64.80
N ARG A 57 9.56 -30.81 -64.47
CA ARG A 57 8.38 -29.94 -64.68
C ARG A 57 7.36 -30.03 -63.53
N SER A 58 7.21 -28.96 -62.75
CA SER A 58 6.36 -28.89 -61.55
C SER A 58 4.86 -29.06 -61.82
N TRP A 59 4.35 -28.61 -62.98
CA TRP A 59 2.94 -28.75 -63.37
C TRP A 59 2.55 -30.17 -63.81
N ALA A 60 3.51 -30.99 -64.26
CA ALA A 60 3.23 -32.33 -64.79
C ALA A 60 3.26 -33.46 -63.73
N ARG A 61 3.80 -33.20 -62.53
CA ARG A 61 4.08 -34.23 -61.49
C ARG A 61 2.89 -35.11 -61.17
N ARG A 62 1.73 -34.55 -60.80
CA ARG A 62 0.54 -35.35 -60.43
C ARG A 62 0.03 -36.26 -61.55
N LYS A 63 0.03 -35.78 -62.81
CA LYS A 63 -0.42 -36.60 -63.96
C LYS A 63 0.60 -37.67 -64.32
N VAL A 64 1.89 -37.34 -64.24
CA VAL A 64 2.99 -38.27 -64.47
C VAL A 64 3.00 -39.37 -63.41
N ASP A 65 2.90 -39.02 -62.13
CA ASP A 65 2.86 -40.01 -61.03
C ASP A 65 1.68 -40.97 -61.21
N THR A 66 0.50 -40.45 -61.55
CA THR A 66 -0.69 -41.29 -61.81
C THR A 66 -0.47 -42.24 -63.00
N ALA A 67 0.15 -41.77 -64.08
CA ALA A 67 0.44 -42.61 -65.26
C ALA A 67 1.48 -43.70 -64.96
N VAL A 68 2.52 -43.38 -64.18
CA VAL A 68 3.53 -44.35 -63.72
C VAL A 68 2.90 -45.43 -62.85
N HIS A 69 1.98 -45.04 -61.97
CA HIS A 69 1.24 -45.95 -61.12
C HIS A 69 0.36 -46.92 -61.92
N TRP A 70 -0.35 -46.42 -62.94
CA TRP A 70 -1.09 -47.28 -63.87
C TRP A 70 -0.19 -48.26 -64.60
N TYR A 71 0.92 -47.77 -65.15
CA TYR A 71 1.87 -48.57 -65.91
C TYR A 71 2.50 -49.69 -65.07
N SER A 72 2.98 -49.37 -63.85
CA SER A 72 3.56 -50.35 -62.94
C SER A 72 2.56 -51.43 -62.55
N SER A 73 1.33 -51.02 -62.23
CA SER A 73 0.27 -51.96 -61.84
C SER A 73 -0.05 -52.93 -62.99
N TYR A 74 -0.28 -52.44 -64.20
CA TYR A 74 -0.56 -53.33 -65.34
C TYR A 74 0.59 -54.29 -65.65
N LEU A 75 1.84 -53.88 -65.46
CA LEU A 75 2.98 -54.79 -65.59
C LEU A 75 2.95 -55.89 -64.51
N ASP A 76 2.67 -55.56 -63.25
CA ASP A 76 2.51 -56.56 -62.18
C ASP A 76 1.39 -57.56 -62.54
N LEU A 77 0.29 -57.07 -63.09
CA LEU A 77 -0.83 -57.92 -63.53
C LEU A 77 -0.44 -58.88 -64.65
N ILE A 78 0.33 -58.39 -65.64
CA ILE A 78 0.81 -59.21 -66.76
C ILE A 78 1.77 -60.29 -66.24
N VAL A 79 2.67 -59.95 -65.32
CA VAL A 79 3.63 -60.90 -64.72
C VAL A 79 2.91 -61.99 -63.94
N VAL A 80 1.95 -61.61 -63.09
CA VAL A 80 1.15 -62.58 -62.32
C VAL A 80 0.26 -63.42 -63.24
N ALA A 81 -0.35 -62.83 -64.28
CA ALA A 81 -1.14 -63.59 -65.25
C ALA A 81 -0.30 -64.57 -66.07
N SER A 82 0.95 -64.22 -66.38
CA SER A 82 1.91 -65.11 -67.06
C SER A 82 2.31 -66.28 -66.16
N LEU A 83 2.53 -66.03 -64.86
CA LEU A 83 2.75 -67.09 -63.87
C LEU A 83 1.56 -68.05 -63.81
N ILE A 84 0.36 -67.48 -63.74
CA ILE A 84 -0.89 -68.23 -63.67
C ILE A 84 -1.06 -69.10 -64.93
N TYR A 85 -0.77 -68.56 -66.11
CA TYR A 85 -0.76 -69.33 -67.35
C TYR A 85 0.21 -70.52 -67.31
N LEU A 86 1.46 -70.28 -66.92
CA LEU A 86 2.50 -71.31 -66.90
C LEU A 86 2.28 -72.39 -65.82
N THR A 87 1.24 -72.24 -64.99
CA THR A 87 0.93 -73.12 -63.86
C THR A 87 -0.51 -73.65 -63.90
N GLY A 88 -1.19 -73.52 -65.05
CA GLY A 88 -2.47 -74.19 -65.32
C GLY A 88 -3.68 -73.27 -65.27
N THR A 89 -3.49 -71.98 -65.55
CA THR A 89 -4.48 -70.89 -65.51
C THR A 89 -5.50 -71.00 -64.36
N LEU A 90 -6.68 -71.57 -64.64
CA LEU A 90 -7.79 -71.68 -63.69
C LEU A 90 -7.54 -72.72 -62.58
N GLU A 91 -6.60 -73.64 -62.78
CA GLU A 91 -6.15 -74.59 -61.76
C GLU A 91 -4.92 -74.08 -61.00
N SER A 92 -4.37 -72.93 -61.40
CA SER A 92 -3.16 -72.40 -60.80
C SER A 92 -3.40 -72.10 -59.32
N PRO A 93 -2.56 -72.61 -58.40
CA PRO A 93 -2.65 -72.26 -56.99
C PRO A 93 -2.28 -70.79 -56.75
N PHE A 94 -1.67 -70.15 -57.75
CA PHE A 94 -1.24 -68.77 -57.71
C PHE A 94 -2.32 -67.79 -58.15
N LEU A 95 -3.54 -68.23 -58.46
CA LEU A 95 -4.69 -67.33 -58.64
C LEU A 95 -4.88 -66.39 -57.45
N ILE A 96 -4.57 -66.84 -56.23
CA ILE A 96 -4.61 -66.01 -55.02
C ILE A 96 -3.66 -64.81 -55.09
N LEU A 97 -2.55 -64.91 -55.84
CA LEU A 97 -1.58 -63.84 -55.97
C LEU A 97 -2.13 -62.65 -56.76
N LEU A 98 -3.20 -62.82 -57.55
CA LEU A 98 -3.90 -61.69 -58.18
C LEU A 98 -4.51 -60.72 -57.15
N ALA A 99 -4.80 -61.20 -55.93
CA ALA A 99 -5.29 -60.35 -54.85
C ALA A 99 -4.26 -59.30 -54.43
N VAL A 100 -2.96 -59.59 -54.58
CA VAL A 100 -1.87 -58.71 -54.12
C VAL A 100 -1.77 -57.43 -54.97
N PRO A 101 -1.61 -57.49 -56.32
CA PRO A 101 -1.64 -56.30 -57.15
C PRO A 101 -2.95 -55.51 -57.01
N LEU A 102 -4.08 -56.19 -56.80
CA LEU A 102 -5.38 -55.53 -56.62
C LEU A 102 -5.50 -54.78 -55.30
N PHE A 103 -5.00 -55.36 -54.21
CA PHE A 103 -4.96 -54.69 -52.92
C PHE A 103 -4.07 -53.45 -52.98
N PHE A 104 -2.92 -53.51 -53.67
CA PHE A 104 -2.06 -52.34 -53.84
C PHE A 104 -2.62 -51.32 -54.83
N ALA A 105 -3.23 -51.74 -55.93
CA ALA A 105 -3.97 -50.86 -56.83
C ALA A 105 -5.03 -50.06 -56.08
N SER A 106 -5.68 -50.66 -55.08
CA SER A 106 -6.63 -49.96 -54.22
C SER A 106 -6.01 -48.88 -53.34
N TYR A 107 -4.73 -49.02 -52.96
CA TYR A 107 -3.99 -48.01 -52.20
C TYR A 107 -3.52 -46.86 -53.09
N ILE A 108 -3.19 -47.15 -54.35
CA ILE A 108 -2.57 -46.22 -55.28
C ILE A 108 -3.63 -45.40 -56.05
N PHE A 109 -4.73 -46.03 -56.48
CA PHE A 109 -5.78 -45.35 -57.22
C PHE A 109 -6.79 -44.68 -56.29
N SER A 110 -7.00 -43.37 -56.50
CA SER A 110 -7.90 -42.55 -55.68
C SER A 110 -9.39 -42.74 -55.97
N SER A 111 -9.75 -43.36 -57.11
CA SER A 111 -11.15 -43.54 -57.53
C SER A 111 -11.55 -45.01 -57.48
N LYS A 112 -12.72 -45.29 -56.89
CA LYS A 112 -13.36 -46.62 -56.90
C LYS A 112 -13.56 -47.16 -58.31
N GLN A 113 -13.79 -46.29 -59.29
CA GLN A 113 -13.95 -46.68 -60.70
C GLN A 113 -12.65 -47.26 -61.26
N ASN A 114 -11.50 -46.68 -60.92
CA ASN A 114 -10.19 -47.12 -61.43
C ASN A 114 -9.80 -48.49 -60.87
N ILE A 115 -10.10 -48.75 -59.60
CA ILE A 115 -9.90 -50.05 -58.96
C ILE A 115 -10.78 -51.10 -59.63
N LEU A 116 -12.04 -50.75 -59.91
CA LEU A 116 -12.98 -51.63 -60.60
C LEU A 116 -12.52 -51.94 -62.04
N TYR A 117 -12.03 -50.95 -62.79
CA TYR A 117 -11.47 -51.18 -64.14
C TYR A 117 -10.28 -52.13 -64.10
N TYR A 118 -9.34 -51.91 -63.19
CA TYR A 118 -8.15 -52.76 -63.06
C TYR A 118 -8.52 -54.20 -62.64
N PHE A 119 -9.48 -54.34 -61.74
CA PHE A 119 -10.08 -55.61 -61.34
C PHE A 119 -10.76 -56.36 -62.48
N CYS A 120 -11.63 -55.67 -63.24
CA CYS A 120 -12.28 -56.26 -64.40
C CYS A 120 -11.25 -56.71 -65.43
N THR A 121 -10.17 -55.94 -65.62
CA THR A 121 -9.08 -56.29 -66.53
C THR A 121 -8.35 -57.56 -66.08
N ALA A 122 -8.09 -57.72 -64.78
CA ALA A 122 -7.48 -58.91 -64.20
C ALA A 122 -8.32 -60.18 -64.44
N ILE A 123 -9.62 -60.10 -64.15
CA ILE A 123 -10.54 -61.23 -64.36
C ILE A 123 -10.66 -61.57 -65.84
N VAL A 124 -10.83 -60.56 -66.69
CA VAL A 124 -10.96 -60.76 -68.15
C VAL A 124 -9.70 -61.41 -68.71
N LEU A 125 -8.51 -60.97 -68.27
CA LEU A 125 -7.24 -61.53 -68.74
C LEU A 125 -7.12 -63.03 -68.40
N VAL A 126 -7.43 -63.41 -67.15
CA VAL A 126 -7.37 -64.81 -66.70
C VAL A 126 -8.45 -65.66 -67.37
N ALA A 127 -9.66 -65.10 -67.52
CA ALA A 127 -10.76 -65.77 -68.21
C ALA A 127 -10.40 -66.04 -69.69
N VAL A 128 -9.83 -65.04 -70.38
CA VAL A 128 -9.38 -65.19 -71.78
C VAL A 128 -8.30 -66.25 -71.89
N LEU A 129 -7.29 -66.24 -71.01
CA LEU A 129 -6.24 -67.26 -71.01
C LEU A 129 -6.83 -68.66 -70.80
N GLY A 130 -7.68 -68.84 -69.79
CA GLY A 130 -8.35 -70.12 -69.57
C GLY A 130 -9.26 -70.53 -70.72
N PHE A 131 -9.92 -69.59 -71.41
CA PHE A 131 -10.78 -69.89 -72.55
C PHE A 131 -9.97 -70.36 -73.77
N LEU A 132 -8.84 -69.71 -74.04
CA LEU A 132 -7.92 -70.10 -75.11
C LEU A 132 -7.34 -71.49 -74.85
N GLU A 133 -7.04 -71.81 -73.60
CA GLU A 133 -6.57 -73.13 -73.17
C GLU A 133 -7.67 -74.19 -73.28
N PHE A 134 -8.90 -73.87 -72.87
CA PHE A 134 -10.07 -74.74 -73.04
C PHE A 134 -10.38 -75.04 -74.52
N ARG A 135 -10.19 -74.06 -75.40
CA ARG A 135 -10.33 -74.23 -76.86
C ARG A 135 -9.16 -74.96 -77.51
N GLY A 136 -8.11 -75.30 -76.76
CA GLY A 136 -6.90 -75.94 -77.27
C GLY A 136 -6.05 -75.05 -78.19
N ILE A 137 -6.27 -73.74 -78.16
CA ILE A 137 -5.50 -72.76 -78.97
C ILE A 137 -4.11 -72.56 -78.37
N ILE A 138 -4.00 -72.64 -77.04
CA ILE A 138 -2.74 -72.61 -76.29
C ILE A 138 -2.61 -73.90 -75.46
N PRO A 139 -1.39 -74.40 -75.22
CA PRO A 139 -1.17 -75.67 -74.50
C PRO A 139 -1.58 -75.58 -73.04
N HIS A 140 -2.12 -76.69 -72.51
CA HIS A 140 -2.49 -76.80 -71.10
C HIS A 140 -1.29 -77.18 -70.23
N HIS A 141 -1.05 -76.43 -69.16
CA HIS A 141 0.09 -76.61 -68.26
C HIS A 141 -0.36 -76.88 -66.81
N SER A 142 -0.89 -78.07 -66.49
CA SER A 142 -1.32 -78.36 -65.11
C SER A 142 -0.14 -78.69 -64.18
N CYS A 143 -0.14 -78.09 -62.99
CA CYS A 143 0.78 -78.45 -61.90
C CYS A 143 0.29 -79.64 -61.04
N TYR A 144 -0.97 -80.06 -61.19
CA TYR A 144 -1.62 -81.00 -60.27
C TYR A 144 -1.97 -82.36 -60.88
N SER A 145 -2.02 -82.50 -62.22
CA SER A 145 -2.21 -83.81 -62.86
C SER A 145 -1.59 -83.88 -64.27
N PRO A 146 -0.76 -84.90 -64.58
CA PRO A 146 -0.26 -85.12 -65.94
C PRO A 146 -1.28 -85.79 -66.89
N GLN A 147 -2.41 -86.30 -66.40
CA GLN A 147 -3.41 -87.02 -67.21
C GLN A 147 -4.84 -86.81 -66.68
N GLY A 148 -5.76 -86.39 -67.55
CA GLY A 148 -7.18 -86.76 -67.45
C GLY A 148 -8.25 -85.65 -67.48
N SER A 149 -8.91 -85.53 -68.65
CA SER A 149 -10.37 -85.35 -68.93
C SER A 149 -11.29 -84.40 -68.14
N ALA A 150 -10.93 -83.85 -66.98
CA ALA A 150 -11.82 -82.96 -66.23
C ALA A 150 -11.93 -81.56 -66.87
N PHE A 151 -10.83 -81.08 -67.45
CA PHE A 151 -10.71 -79.76 -68.08
C PHE A 151 -11.53 -79.63 -69.39
N GLU A 152 -11.84 -80.74 -70.06
CA GLU A 152 -12.68 -80.74 -71.28
C GLU A 152 -14.16 -80.52 -70.99
N SER A 153 -14.58 -80.60 -69.72
CA SER A 153 -15.97 -80.33 -69.34
C SER A 153 -16.21 -78.83 -69.21
N GLY A 154 -17.12 -78.29 -70.03
CA GLY A 154 -17.51 -76.87 -69.94
C GLY A 154 -18.02 -76.46 -68.56
N HIS A 155 -18.53 -77.42 -67.77
CA HIS A 155 -18.98 -77.20 -66.39
C HIS A 155 -17.83 -76.90 -65.42
N TYR A 156 -16.66 -77.53 -65.58
CA TYR A 156 -15.50 -77.25 -64.75
C TYR A 156 -14.96 -75.84 -65.00
N TYR A 157 -14.84 -75.44 -66.27
CA TYR A 157 -14.41 -74.10 -66.64
C TYR A 157 -15.33 -73.01 -66.06
N VAL A 158 -16.65 -73.18 -66.19
CA VAL A 158 -17.63 -72.24 -65.64
C VAL A 158 -17.60 -72.21 -64.11
N GLY A 159 -17.44 -73.37 -63.47
CA GLY A 159 -17.32 -73.48 -62.00
C GLY A 159 -16.09 -72.75 -61.45
N SER A 160 -14.91 -72.99 -62.03
CA SER A 160 -13.67 -72.35 -61.60
C SER A 160 -13.68 -70.84 -61.84
N LEU A 161 -14.28 -70.37 -62.93
CA LEU A 161 -14.45 -68.94 -63.20
C LEU A 161 -15.38 -68.26 -62.19
N LEU A 162 -16.46 -68.94 -61.76
CA LEU A 162 -17.37 -68.43 -60.73
C LEU A 162 -16.68 -68.32 -59.37
N VAL A 163 -15.91 -69.33 -58.97
CA VAL A 163 -15.11 -69.32 -57.73
C VAL A 163 -14.08 -68.20 -57.75
N LEU A 164 -13.38 -68.03 -58.88
CA LEU A 164 -12.44 -66.93 -59.07
C LEU A 164 -13.14 -65.58 -58.91
N CYS A 165 -14.24 -65.34 -59.62
CA CYS A 165 -15.02 -64.09 -59.52
C CYS A 165 -15.50 -63.81 -58.09
N ALA A 166 -15.97 -64.83 -57.36
CA ALA A 166 -16.42 -64.68 -55.97
C ALA A 166 -15.26 -64.31 -55.02
N PHE A 167 -14.13 -65.00 -55.14
CA PHE A 167 -12.92 -64.71 -54.36
C PHE A 167 -12.41 -63.28 -54.63
N MET A 168 -12.35 -62.90 -55.89
CA MET A 168 -11.94 -61.58 -56.36
C MET A 168 -12.89 -60.50 -55.81
N GLY A 169 -14.21 -60.73 -55.87
CA GLY A 169 -15.22 -59.83 -55.30
C GLY A 169 -15.07 -59.63 -53.79
N PHE A 170 -14.70 -60.69 -53.06
CA PHE A 170 -14.40 -60.61 -51.63
C PHE A 170 -13.16 -59.75 -51.33
N VAL A 171 -12.10 -59.89 -52.13
CA VAL A 171 -10.88 -59.05 -52.01
C VAL A 171 -11.19 -57.57 -52.24
N LEU A 172 -12.01 -57.23 -53.25
CA LEU A 172 -12.47 -55.86 -53.47
C LEU A 172 -13.28 -55.31 -52.28
N PHE A 173 -14.15 -56.13 -51.71
CA PHE A 173 -14.94 -55.74 -50.55
C PHE A 173 -14.04 -55.39 -49.36
N LEU A 174 -13.09 -56.27 -49.01
CA LEU A 174 -12.13 -56.04 -47.92
C LEU A 174 -11.29 -54.78 -48.15
N SER A 175 -10.81 -54.60 -49.38
CA SER A 175 -10.06 -53.41 -49.79
C SER A 175 -10.89 -52.12 -49.63
N SER A 176 -12.15 -52.11 -50.06
CA SER A 176 -13.01 -50.93 -49.91
C SER A 176 -13.32 -50.60 -48.44
N VAL A 177 -13.48 -51.61 -47.58
CA VAL A 177 -13.69 -51.41 -46.14
C VAL A 177 -12.44 -50.80 -45.49
N PHE A 178 -11.27 -51.29 -45.87
CA PHE A 178 -9.99 -50.76 -45.37
C PHE A 178 -9.76 -49.30 -45.81
N GLN A 179 -10.00 -48.98 -47.08
CA GLN A 179 -9.90 -47.62 -47.63
C GLN A 179 -10.77 -46.62 -46.86
N ASN A 180 -12.05 -46.96 -46.62
CA ASN A 180 -12.96 -46.09 -45.88
C ASN A 180 -12.46 -45.84 -44.45
N ARG A 181 -11.96 -46.86 -43.75
CA ARG A 181 -11.40 -46.69 -42.39
C ARG A 181 -10.14 -45.82 -42.41
N LEU A 182 -9.27 -45.99 -43.40
CA LEU A 182 -8.03 -45.22 -43.52
C LEU A 182 -8.32 -43.73 -43.79
N GLN A 183 -9.25 -43.42 -44.70
CA GLN A 183 -9.65 -42.03 -44.99
C GLN A 183 -10.20 -41.33 -43.75
N LEU A 184 -11.14 -41.98 -43.02
CA LEU A 184 -11.69 -41.43 -41.78
C LEU A 184 -10.60 -41.18 -40.73
N THR A 185 -9.59 -42.05 -40.66
CA THR A 185 -8.47 -41.90 -39.72
C THR A 185 -7.59 -40.71 -40.10
N VAL A 186 -7.28 -40.55 -41.39
CA VAL A 186 -6.49 -39.41 -41.90
C VAL A 186 -7.24 -38.08 -41.71
N GLU A 187 -8.55 -38.05 -41.94
CA GLU A 187 -9.36 -36.84 -41.69
C GLU A 187 -9.37 -36.47 -40.20
N ARG A 188 -9.52 -37.45 -39.31
CA ARG A 188 -9.41 -37.22 -37.85
C ARG A 188 -8.04 -36.67 -37.45
N LEU A 189 -6.96 -37.22 -38.02
CA LEU A 189 -5.60 -36.74 -37.74
C LEU A 189 -5.39 -35.32 -38.25
N ARG A 190 -5.81 -35.00 -39.49
CA ARG A 190 -5.72 -33.63 -40.03
C ARG A 190 -6.53 -32.62 -39.21
N LYS A 191 -7.71 -33.02 -38.72
CA LYS A 191 -8.52 -32.17 -37.85
C LYS A 191 -7.79 -31.88 -36.53
N LYS A 192 -7.21 -32.91 -35.90
CA LYS A 192 -6.41 -32.75 -34.68
C LYS A 192 -5.15 -31.92 -34.90
N ASP A 193 -4.49 -32.07 -36.04
CA ASP A 193 -3.27 -31.33 -36.40
C ASP A 193 -3.57 -29.83 -36.51
N LYS A 194 -4.65 -29.49 -37.23
CA LYS A 194 -5.12 -28.10 -37.34
C LYS A 194 -5.55 -27.52 -36.00
N GLU A 195 -6.30 -28.27 -35.19
CA GLU A 195 -6.66 -27.87 -33.81
C GLU A 195 -5.41 -27.65 -32.94
N SER A 196 -4.34 -28.41 -33.14
CA SER A 196 -3.07 -28.24 -32.42
C SER A 196 -2.29 -27.01 -32.90
N GLU A 197 -2.22 -26.75 -34.20
CA GLU A 197 -1.58 -25.56 -34.77
C GLU A 197 -2.26 -24.27 -34.29
N ASP A 198 -3.59 -24.22 -34.32
CA ASP A 198 -4.38 -23.07 -33.84
C ASP A 198 -4.11 -22.82 -32.35
N LYS A 199 -3.97 -23.89 -31.55
CA LYS A 199 -3.71 -23.81 -30.11
C LYS A 199 -2.27 -23.39 -29.78
N ILE A 200 -1.30 -23.82 -30.57
CA ILE A 200 0.10 -23.36 -30.46
C ILE A 200 0.16 -21.87 -30.76
N LEU A 201 -0.50 -21.40 -31.82
CA LEU A 201 -0.53 -19.98 -32.17
C LEU A 201 -1.19 -19.13 -31.07
N GLU A 202 -2.29 -19.61 -30.46
CA GLU A 202 -2.94 -18.97 -29.31
C GLU A 202 -1.97 -18.84 -28.13
N LEU A 203 -1.27 -19.93 -27.76
CA LEU A 203 -0.31 -19.94 -26.66
C LEU A 203 0.91 -19.04 -26.92
N THR A 204 1.44 -19.02 -28.15
CA THR A 204 2.55 -18.13 -28.52
C THR A 204 2.16 -16.66 -28.39
N ARG A 205 0.95 -16.28 -28.80
CA ARG A 205 0.47 -14.90 -28.62
C ARG A 205 0.30 -14.52 -27.15
N LEU A 206 -0.25 -15.41 -26.33
CA LEU A 206 -0.35 -15.18 -24.89
C LEU A 206 1.03 -15.02 -24.24
N TYR A 207 2.02 -15.78 -24.70
CA TYR A 207 3.41 -15.69 -24.23
C TYR A 207 4.07 -14.36 -24.64
N ASP A 208 3.89 -13.91 -25.88
CA ASP A 208 4.42 -12.62 -26.35
C ASP A 208 3.82 -11.43 -25.60
N ILE A 209 2.53 -11.51 -25.24
CA ILE A 209 1.87 -10.51 -24.37
C ILE A 209 2.49 -10.52 -22.97
N SER A 210 2.74 -11.70 -22.39
CA SER A 210 3.41 -11.81 -21.09
C SER A 210 4.82 -11.20 -21.09
N LEU A 211 5.56 -11.28 -22.21
CA LEU A 211 6.87 -10.65 -22.36
C LEU A 211 6.78 -9.13 -22.57
N GLY A 212 5.80 -8.68 -23.36
CA GLY A 212 5.52 -7.26 -23.57
C GLY A 212 5.13 -6.54 -22.27
N ILE A 213 4.31 -7.16 -21.43
CA ILE A 213 3.88 -6.61 -20.14
C ILE A 213 5.06 -6.37 -19.18
N ASN A 214 6.11 -7.20 -19.24
CA ASN A 214 7.27 -7.09 -18.36
C ASN A 214 8.33 -6.06 -18.81
N SER A 215 8.18 -5.46 -20.00
CA SER A 215 9.20 -4.57 -20.60
C SER A 215 8.75 -3.12 -20.80
N VAL A 216 7.52 -2.76 -20.43
CA VAL A 216 6.96 -1.42 -20.65
C VAL A 216 7.25 -0.48 -19.46
N ILE A 217 7.68 0.74 -19.78
CA ILE A 217 8.18 1.75 -18.82
C ILE A 217 7.05 2.62 -18.21
N THR A 218 5.87 2.71 -18.86
CA THR A 218 4.75 3.53 -18.36
C THR A 218 3.39 2.85 -18.47
N LEU A 219 2.54 3.06 -17.45
CA LEU A 219 1.21 2.45 -17.33
C LEU A 219 0.30 2.74 -18.54
N ASP A 220 0.33 3.95 -19.08
CA ASP A 220 -0.50 4.34 -20.24
C ASP A 220 -0.15 3.56 -21.52
N THR A 221 1.14 3.34 -21.75
CA THR A 221 1.63 2.58 -22.91
C THR A 221 1.24 1.10 -22.79
N LEU A 222 1.34 0.55 -21.57
CA LEU A 222 0.96 -0.82 -21.27
C LEU A 222 -0.52 -1.07 -21.57
N LEU A 223 -1.40 -0.20 -21.06
CA LEU A 223 -2.84 -0.29 -21.25
C LEU A 223 -3.22 -0.21 -22.75
N LYS A 224 -2.58 0.67 -23.53
CA LYS A 224 -2.82 0.78 -24.99
C LYS A 224 -2.43 -0.48 -25.75
N ILE A 225 -1.29 -1.08 -25.43
CA ILE A 225 -0.83 -2.33 -26.05
C ILE A 225 -1.80 -3.45 -25.73
N VAL A 226 -2.16 -3.62 -24.46
CA VAL A 226 -3.06 -4.71 -24.02
C VAL A 226 -4.46 -4.55 -24.61
N ALA A 227 -5.01 -3.33 -24.66
CA ALA A 227 -6.30 -3.07 -25.31
C ALA A 227 -6.27 -3.39 -26.81
N LYS A 228 -5.16 -3.07 -27.51
CA LYS A 228 -4.99 -3.41 -28.92
C LYS A 228 -4.86 -4.92 -29.14
N GLU A 229 -4.13 -5.63 -28.29
CA GLU A 229 -4.02 -7.08 -28.41
C GLU A 229 -5.34 -7.79 -28.10
N ALA A 230 -6.14 -7.23 -27.19
CA ALA A 230 -7.47 -7.76 -26.90
C ALA A 230 -8.40 -7.74 -28.12
N THR A 231 -8.35 -6.72 -28.98
CA THR A 231 -9.15 -6.69 -30.22
C THR A 231 -8.74 -7.80 -31.18
N ILE A 232 -7.43 -8.06 -31.28
CA ILE A 232 -6.85 -9.07 -32.18
C ILE A 232 -7.12 -10.49 -31.66
N LEU A 233 -6.85 -10.75 -30.38
CA LEU A 233 -7.02 -12.08 -29.76
C LEU A 233 -8.48 -12.50 -29.68
N LEU A 234 -9.36 -11.58 -29.26
CA LEU A 234 -10.78 -11.88 -29.13
C LEU A 234 -11.51 -11.76 -30.48
N SER A 235 -10.82 -11.32 -31.54
CA SER A 235 -11.40 -11.01 -32.86
C SER A 235 -12.64 -10.11 -32.75
N GLN A 236 -12.53 -9.08 -31.91
CA GLN A 236 -13.59 -8.09 -31.68
C GLN A 236 -13.19 -6.74 -32.26
N PRO A 237 -14.14 -5.97 -32.81
CA PRO A 237 -13.85 -4.70 -33.45
C PRO A 237 -13.36 -3.61 -32.49
N TRP A 238 -13.67 -3.72 -31.19
CA TRP A 238 -13.17 -2.80 -30.18
C TRP A 238 -12.88 -3.49 -28.84
N ALA A 239 -11.99 -2.89 -28.07
CA ALA A 239 -11.70 -3.26 -26.69
C ALA A 239 -11.35 -2.01 -25.87
N GLY A 240 -11.56 -2.08 -24.57
CA GLY A 240 -11.29 -0.98 -23.66
C GLY A 240 -10.86 -1.44 -22.28
N ILE A 241 -10.12 -0.59 -21.59
CA ILE A 241 -9.70 -0.78 -20.21
C ILE A 241 -10.08 0.49 -19.44
N ILE A 242 -10.65 0.32 -18.26
CA ILE A 242 -11.05 1.40 -17.35
C ILE A 242 -10.37 1.14 -16.01
N LEU A 243 -9.74 2.15 -15.42
CA LEU A 243 -9.12 2.09 -14.09
C LEU A 243 -9.83 3.03 -13.12
N PHE A 244 -9.87 2.64 -11.86
CA PHE A 244 -10.51 3.39 -10.78
C PHE A 244 -9.52 3.83 -9.70
N ASN A 245 -9.84 4.92 -8.98
CA ASN A 245 -9.21 5.27 -7.70
C ASN A 245 -9.92 4.59 -6.51
N GLY A 246 -9.37 4.77 -5.30
CA GLY A 246 -9.97 4.25 -4.06
C GLY A 246 -11.33 4.86 -3.68
N LYS A 247 -11.71 6.00 -4.31
CA LYS A 247 -13.03 6.63 -4.21
C LYS A 247 -13.97 6.24 -5.35
N GLN A 248 -13.55 5.32 -6.22
CA GLN A 248 -14.33 4.74 -7.33
C GLN A 248 -14.60 5.68 -8.52
N GLU A 249 -13.83 6.75 -8.66
CA GLU A 249 -13.83 7.60 -9.85
C GLU A 249 -12.90 6.99 -10.92
N ILE A 250 -13.23 7.19 -12.20
CA ILE A 250 -12.42 6.73 -13.32
C ILE A 250 -11.14 7.57 -13.37
N THR A 251 -10.01 6.96 -13.06
CA THR A 251 -8.70 7.63 -13.13
C THR A 251 -8.09 7.58 -14.52
N ASN A 252 -8.35 6.50 -15.25
CA ASN A 252 -7.83 6.32 -16.59
C ASN A 252 -8.76 5.41 -17.40
N SER A 253 -8.83 5.65 -18.69
CA SER A 253 -9.66 4.88 -19.62
C SER A 253 -9.02 4.87 -21.00
N ILE A 254 -8.83 3.68 -21.56
CA ILE A 254 -8.27 3.50 -22.90
C ILE A 254 -9.21 2.63 -23.71
N PHE A 255 -9.57 3.08 -24.91
CA PHE A 255 -10.37 2.31 -25.86
C PHE A 255 -9.70 2.28 -27.23
N VAL A 256 -9.69 1.10 -27.85
CA VAL A 256 -9.09 0.84 -29.17
C VAL A 256 -10.19 0.29 -30.10
N GLY A 257 -10.25 0.78 -31.34
CA GLY A 257 -11.18 0.28 -32.37
C GLY A 257 -12.55 0.99 -32.43
N LEU A 258 -12.73 2.09 -31.69
CA LEU A 258 -13.95 2.90 -31.77
C LEU A 258 -14.01 3.73 -33.06
N ARG A 259 -15.20 3.78 -33.68
CA ARG A 259 -15.44 4.48 -34.97
C ARG A 259 -15.38 6.01 -34.89
N GLN A 260 -15.43 6.59 -33.69
CA GLN A 260 -15.22 8.03 -33.47
C GLN A 260 -13.98 8.23 -32.61
N SER A 261 -13.14 9.18 -33.00
CA SER A 261 -12.01 9.69 -32.22
C SER A 261 -12.47 10.01 -30.79
N TYR A 262 -11.71 9.52 -29.80
CA TYR A 262 -11.83 9.75 -28.36
C TYR A 262 -12.69 10.96 -27.97
N ASN A 263 -13.87 10.74 -27.37
CA ASN A 263 -14.76 11.78 -26.87
C ASN A 263 -14.63 11.84 -25.33
N PRO A 264 -14.10 12.94 -24.74
CA PRO A 264 -13.93 13.11 -23.30
C PRO A 264 -15.24 12.92 -22.50
N LYS A 265 -16.40 13.12 -23.15
CA LYS A 265 -17.72 12.91 -22.54
C LYS A 265 -18.02 11.45 -22.21
N LEU A 266 -17.29 10.48 -22.77
CA LEU A 266 -17.56 9.06 -22.51
C LEU A 266 -17.27 8.67 -21.05
N ASN A 267 -16.26 9.27 -20.41
CA ASN A 267 -15.94 8.99 -19.00
C ASN A 267 -17.04 9.51 -18.06
N ASP A 268 -17.49 10.75 -18.26
CA ASP A 268 -18.62 11.33 -17.51
C ASP A 268 -19.91 10.50 -17.65
N HIS A 269 -20.17 9.96 -18.85
CA HIS A 269 -21.34 9.11 -19.09
C HIS A 269 -21.17 7.72 -18.47
N LEU A 270 -19.97 7.14 -18.49
CA LEU A 270 -19.66 5.86 -17.87
C LEU A 270 -19.70 5.92 -16.33
N GLU A 271 -19.25 7.01 -15.71
CA GLU A 271 -19.37 7.20 -14.26
C GLU A 271 -20.83 7.29 -13.81
N ARG A 272 -21.66 8.04 -14.56
CA ARG A 272 -23.10 8.18 -14.27
C ARG A 272 -23.93 6.94 -14.62
N SER A 273 -23.33 5.97 -15.32
CA SER A 273 -24.01 4.80 -15.88
C SER A 273 -24.29 3.68 -14.87
N GLY A 274 -23.65 3.67 -13.70
CA GLY A 274 -23.74 2.54 -12.77
C GLY A 274 -23.13 1.22 -13.28
N LEU A 275 -22.53 1.18 -14.47
CA LEU A 275 -21.87 -0.01 -15.05
C LEU A 275 -20.71 -0.49 -14.16
N SER A 276 -19.94 0.46 -13.65
CA SER A 276 -18.84 0.23 -12.71
C SER A 276 -19.33 -0.48 -11.45
N GLU A 277 -20.47 -0.05 -10.91
CA GLU A 277 -21.09 -0.61 -9.72
C GLU A 277 -21.72 -1.98 -9.97
N TRP A 278 -22.37 -2.14 -11.13
CA TRP A 278 -22.99 -3.39 -11.54
C TRP A 278 -21.97 -4.52 -11.69
N ILE A 279 -20.82 -4.26 -12.33
CA ILE A 279 -19.78 -5.28 -12.51
C ILE A 279 -19.01 -5.52 -11.19
N ARG A 280 -18.79 -4.47 -10.38
CA ARG A 280 -18.19 -4.59 -9.04
C ARG A 280 -19.01 -5.48 -8.11
N SER A 281 -20.35 -5.38 -8.16
CA SER A 281 -21.24 -6.17 -7.30
C SER A 281 -21.16 -7.68 -7.54
N ARG A 282 -20.70 -8.11 -8.73
CA ARG A 282 -20.63 -9.52 -9.11
C ARG A 282 -19.25 -10.15 -8.94
N ASN A 283 -18.18 -9.34 -8.92
CA ASN A 283 -16.78 -9.78 -8.91
C ASN A 283 -16.49 -10.96 -9.87
N SER A 284 -17.19 -10.99 -11.01
CA SER A 284 -17.16 -12.08 -11.98
C SER A 284 -17.24 -11.51 -13.39
N PRO A 285 -16.78 -12.25 -14.41
CA PRO A 285 -16.98 -11.86 -15.80
C PRO A 285 -18.46 -11.65 -16.12
N VAL A 286 -18.72 -10.72 -17.02
CA VAL A 286 -20.06 -10.34 -17.47
C VAL A 286 -20.11 -10.43 -18.98
N VAL A 287 -21.16 -11.04 -19.49
CA VAL A 287 -21.45 -11.13 -20.92
C VAL A 287 -22.76 -10.42 -21.17
N VAL A 288 -22.79 -9.54 -22.18
CA VAL A 288 -23.99 -8.84 -22.63
C VAL A 288 -24.16 -9.09 -24.12
N GLU A 289 -25.21 -9.82 -24.49
CA GLU A 289 -25.47 -10.23 -25.89
C GLU A 289 -26.12 -9.10 -26.71
N ASP A 290 -26.98 -8.29 -26.06
CA ASP A 290 -27.52 -7.04 -26.62
C ASP A 290 -27.84 -6.05 -25.50
N VAL A 291 -27.09 -4.95 -25.46
CA VAL A 291 -27.24 -3.85 -24.48
C VAL A 291 -28.65 -3.23 -24.50
N LYS A 292 -29.38 -3.33 -25.61
CA LYS A 292 -30.76 -2.82 -25.71
C LYS A 292 -31.80 -3.73 -25.05
N LEU A 293 -31.53 -5.03 -24.96
CA LEU A 293 -32.49 -6.03 -24.46
C LEU A 293 -32.22 -6.36 -22.99
N GLU A 294 -30.96 -6.52 -22.63
CA GLU A 294 -30.52 -6.67 -21.24
C GLU A 294 -30.34 -5.26 -20.67
N ARG A 295 -31.41 -4.70 -20.08
CA ARG A 295 -31.37 -3.41 -19.36
C ARG A 295 -30.29 -3.48 -18.27
N VAL A 296 -29.06 -3.10 -18.62
CA VAL A 296 -27.98 -2.88 -17.66
C VAL A 296 -28.41 -1.66 -16.84
N SER A 297 -28.74 -1.87 -15.58
CA SER A 297 -29.27 -0.85 -14.68
C SER A 297 -28.37 0.39 -14.70
N GLY A 298 -28.90 1.49 -15.26
CA GLY A 298 -28.28 2.82 -15.30
C GLY A 298 -27.43 3.16 -16.53
N GLY A 299 -27.00 2.18 -17.35
CA GLY A 299 -25.87 2.39 -18.27
C GLY A 299 -26.03 2.06 -19.74
N SER A 300 -27.24 1.67 -20.16
CA SER A 300 -27.54 1.34 -21.56
C SER A 300 -27.33 2.51 -22.52
N ASP A 301 -27.57 3.75 -22.09
CA ASP A 301 -27.58 4.91 -22.99
C ASP A 301 -26.18 5.30 -23.50
N ALA A 302 -25.14 5.19 -22.66
CA ALA A 302 -23.77 5.54 -23.04
C ALA A 302 -23.17 4.57 -24.08
N PHE A 303 -23.39 3.26 -23.88
CA PHE A 303 -22.97 2.21 -24.82
C PHE A 303 -23.77 2.25 -26.12
N VAL A 304 -25.07 2.53 -26.05
CA VAL A 304 -25.91 2.65 -27.25
C VAL A 304 -25.54 3.89 -28.06
N GLN A 305 -25.23 5.02 -27.40
CA GLN A 305 -24.77 6.25 -28.07
C GLN A 305 -23.40 6.09 -28.74
N SER A 306 -22.50 5.28 -28.17
CA SER A 306 -21.19 4.95 -28.76
C SER A 306 -21.28 3.86 -29.84
N GLY A 307 -22.48 3.33 -30.11
CA GLY A 307 -22.76 2.31 -31.12
C GLY A 307 -22.45 0.87 -30.67
N MET A 308 -21.99 0.68 -29.43
CA MET A 308 -21.70 -0.64 -28.87
C MET A 308 -23.01 -1.39 -28.60
N ARG A 309 -23.09 -2.65 -29.04
CA ARG A 309 -24.30 -3.47 -28.91
C ARG A 309 -24.11 -4.73 -28.10
N SER A 310 -22.93 -5.32 -28.09
CA SER A 310 -22.62 -6.50 -27.30
C SER A 310 -21.21 -6.40 -26.73
N PHE A 311 -20.97 -6.92 -25.53
CA PHE A 311 -19.63 -6.93 -24.93
C PHE A 311 -19.43 -8.05 -23.92
N ILE A 312 -18.17 -8.41 -23.70
CA ILE A 312 -17.70 -9.15 -22.52
C ILE A 312 -16.88 -8.19 -21.67
N GLY A 313 -17.16 -8.19 -20.37
CA GLY A 313 -16.38 -7.47 -19.37
C GLY A 313 -15.78 -8.43 -18.35
N CYS A 314 -14.55 -8.18 -17.96
CA CYS A 314 -13.89 -8.89 -16.86
C CYS A 314 -13.32 -7.86 -15.88
N PRO A 315 -13.53 -8.03 -14.56
CA PRO A 315 -12.93 -7.15 -13.57
C PRO A 315 -11.41 -7.33 -13.53
N LEU A 316 -10.69 -6.24 -13.25
CA LEU A 316 -9.27 -6.24 -12.91
C LEU A 316 -9.16 -6.22 -11.38
N THR A 317 -8.64 -7.30 -10.80
CA THR A 317 -8.72 -7.57 -9.36
C THR A 317 -7.36 -7.83 -8.74
N ALA A 318 -7.15 -7.32 -7.53
CA ALA A 318 -6.07 -7.72 -6.62
C ALA A 318 -6.73 -8.09 -5.29
N GLY A 319 -6.62 -9.35 -4.88
CA GLY A 319 -7.41 -9.89 -3.76
C GLY A 319 -8.91 -9.72 -3.99
N ASN A 320 -9.62 -9.14 -3.01
CA ASN A 320 -11.06 -8.85 -3.09
C ASN A 320 -11.40 -7.45 -3.67
N GLN A 321 -10.40 -6.69 -4.12
CA GLN A 321 -10.62 -5.33 -4.61
C GLN A 321 -10.57 -5.27 -6.13
N VAL A 322 -11.65 -4.76 -6.74
CA VAL A 322 -11.73 -4.44 -8.17
C VAL A 322 -11.17 -3.03 -8.37
N PHE A 323 -10.08 -2.89 -9.13
CA PHE A 323 -9.46 -1.58 -9.41
C PHE A 323 -9.60 -1.14 -10.87
N GLY A 324 -10.25 -1.95 -11.70
CA GLY A 324 -10.55 -1.61 -13.07
C GLY A 324 -11.40 -2.65 -13.77
N LEU A 325 -11.66 -2.43 -15.05
CA LEU A 325 -12.34 -3.35 -15.95
C LEU A 325 -11.62 -3.46 -17.27
N MET A 326 -11.68 -4.65 -17.85
CA MET A 326 -11.35 -4.91 -19.24
C MET A 326 -12.63 -5.28 -19.99
N LEU A 327 -12.85 -4.63 -21.12
CA LEU A 327 -14.04 -4.76 -21.97
C LEU A 327 -13.61 -5.10 -23.40
N ALA A 328 -14.36 -5.95 -24.08
CA ALA A 328 -14.24 -6.17 -25.51
C ALA A 328 -15.60 -6.50 -26.10
N GLY A 329 -15.91 -6.00 -27.29
CA GLY A 329 -17.26 -6.14 -27.81
C GLY A 329 -17.44 -5.81 -29.28
N ASP A 330 -18.69 -5.89 -29.71
CA ASP A 330 -19.10 -5.70 -31.10
C ASP A 330 -20.14 -4.56 -31.19
N PHE A 331 -20.26 -3.99 -32.39
CA PHE A 331 -21.27 -2.98 -32.72
C PHE A 331 -22.60 -3.62 -33.14
N LEU A 332 -22.67 -4.95 -33.14
CA LEU A 332 -23.87 -5.75 -33.41
C LEU A 332 -24.20 -6.66 -32.22
N PRO A 333 -25.47 -7.08 -32.04
CA PRO A 333 -25.82 -8.14 -31.10
C PRO A 333 -25.08 -9.42 -31.44
N LYS A 334 -24.44 -10.03 -30.44
CA LYS A 334 -23.55 -11.17 -30.66
C LYS A 334 -23.49 -12.03 -29.41
N ARG A 335 -23.54 -13.35 -29.62
CA ARG A 335 -23.24 -14.31 -28.56
C ARG A 335 -21.74 -14.51 -28.46
N PHE A 336 -21.24 -14.54 -27.23
CA PHE A 336 -19.85 -14.83 -26.96
C PHE A 336 -19.68 -16.28 -26.51
N GLU A 337 -18.79 -16.99 -27.20
CA GLU A 337 -18.42 -18.36 -26.85
C GLU A 337 -17.52 -18.42 -25.60
N ASP A 338 -17.49 -19.56 -24.90
CA ASP A 338 -16.64 -19.80 -23.71
C ASP A 338 -15.15 -19.51 -23.95
N GLN A 339 -14.68 -19.65 -25.19
CA GLN A 339 -13.29 -19.32 -25.55
C GLN A 339 -13.00 -17.82 -25.38
N HIS A 340 -13.94 -16.94 -25.74
CA HIS A 340 -13.78 -15.49 -25.55
C HIS A 340 -13.72 -15.13 -24.08
N LEU A 341 -14.56 -15.76 -23.24
CA LEU A 341 -14.54 -15.61 -21.79
C LEU A 341 -13.20 -16.04 -21.20
N ARG A 342 -12.69 -17.22 -21.58
CA ARG A 342 -11.37 -17.71 -21.12
C ARG A 342 -10.24 -16.75 -21.49
N LEU A 343 -10.22 -16.26 -22.73
CA LEU A 343 -9.17 -15.36 -23.22
C LEU A 343 -9.18 -14.00 -22.53
N ILE A 344 -10.35 -13.37 -22.36
CA ILE A 344 -10.43 -12.06 -21.69
C ILE A 344 -10.08 -12.17 -20.20
N MET A 345 -10.42 -13.27 -19.54
CA MET A 345 -10.01 -13.53 -18.15
C MET A 345 -8.49 -13.66 -18.02
N ILE A 346 -7.83 -14.38 -18.93
CA ILE A 346 -6.37 -14.52 -18.93
C ILE A 346 -5.71 -13.14 -19.09
N LEU A 347 -6.16 -12.35 -20.05
CA LEU A 347 -5.63 -11.00 -20.27
C LEU A 347 -5.87 -10.07 -19.08
N SER A 348 -7.07 -10.15 -18.49
CA SER A 348 -7.45 -9.34 -17.33
C SER A 348 -6.61 -9.67 -16.10
N ASN A 349 -6.36 -10.95 -15.83
CA ASN A 349 -5.52 -11.38 -14.71
C ASN A 349 -4.06 -10.93 -14.91
N GLN A 350 -3.50 -11.11 -16.12
CA GLN A 350 -2.13 -10.68 -16.43
C GLN A 350 -1.97 -9.16 -16.32
N LEU A 351 -2.93 -8.41 -16.84
CA LEU A 351 -2.96 -6.97 -16.71
C LEU A 351 -3.10 -6.53 -15.25
N SER A 352 -3.89 -7.26 -14.46
CA SER A 352 -4.09 -6.94 -13.04
C SER A 352 -2.79 -7.00 -12.25
N ILE A 353 -2.02 -8.09 -12.44
CA ILE A 353 -0.70 -8.28 -11.81
C ILE A 353 0.27 -7.14 -12.21
N ALA A 354 0.26 -6.75 -13.48
CA ALA A 354 1.15 -5.71 -13.97
C ALA A 354 0.84 -4.31 -13.41
N ILE A 355 -0.45 -3.98 -13.31
CA ILE A 355 -0.91 -2.71 -12.72
C ILE A 355 -0.56 -2.65 -11.24
N GLU A 356 -0.79 -3.75 -10.51
CA GLU A 356 -0.44 -3.86 -9.09
C GLU A 356 1.07 -3.68 -8.87
N LYS A 357 1.89 -4.37 -9.67
CA LYS A 357 3.35 -4.24 -9.65
C LYS A 357 3.78 -2.78 -9.90
N SER A 358 3.22 -2.10 -10.89
CA SER A 358 3.49 -0.68 -11.17
C SER A 358 3.14 0.23 -9.99
N ARG A 359 1.96 0.04 -9.39
CA ARG A 359 1.52 0.82 -8.22
C ARG A 359 2.40 0.60 -6.99
N LEU A 360 2.83 -0.64 -6.75
CA LEU A 360 3.74 -0.98 -5.67
C LEU A 360 5.11 -0.32 -5.87
N TYR A 361 5.66 -0.32 -7.09
CA TYR A 361 6.93 0.37 -7.39
C TYR A 361 6.84 1.89 -7.16
N GLU A 362 5.79 2.55 -7.64
CA GLU A 362 5.60 3.99 -7.40
C GLU A 362 5.45 4.33 -5.91
N SER A 363 4.80 3.46 -5.14
CA SER A 363 4.69 3.63 -3.69
C SER A 363 6.02 3.41 -2.99
N LEU A 364 6.81 2.44 -3.46
CA LEU A 364 8.14 2.14 -2.92
C LEU A 364 9.12 3.29 -3.19
N GLU A 365 9.13 3.82 -4.42
CA GLU A 365 9.97 4.95 -4.82
C GLU A 365 9.65 6.20 -4.01
N ARG A 366 8.35 6.51 -3.81
CA ARG A 366 7.93 7.59 -2.90
C ARG A 366 8.41 7.36 -1.47
N LYS A 367 8.41 6.12 -1.00
CA LYS A 367 8.89 5.77 0.35
C LYS A 367 10.41 5.94 0.47
N ILE A 368 11.16 5.54 -0.55
CA ILE A 368 12.62 5.70 -0.61
C ILE A 368 12.98 7.19 -0.56
N ASN A 369 12.37 8.03 -1.41
CA ASN A 369 12.65 9.47 -1.41
C ASN A 369 12.34 10.12 -0.06
N SER A 370 11.22 9.75 0.57
CA SER A 370 10.86 10.22 1.91
C SER A 370 11.88 9.77 2.97
N LEU A 371 12.39 8.53 2.89
CA LEU A 371 13.39 8.02 3.82
C LEU A 371 14.75 8.70 3.61
N GLU A 372 15.14 8.99 2.37
CA GLU A 372 16.38 9.73 2.07
C GLU A 372 16.32 11.15 2.65
N GLU A 373 15.18 11.83 2.54
CA GLU A 373 14.97 13.14 3.19
C GLU A 373 15.04 13.05 4.72
N ASP A 374 14.45 12.03 5.33
CA ASP A 374 14.48 11.83 6.78
C ASP A 374 15.91 11.55 7.28
N VAL A 375 16.66 10.72 6.55
CA VAL A 375 18.07 10.44 6.85
C VAL A 375 18.90 11.72 6.77
N ALA A 376 18.72 12.53 5.73
CA ALA A 376 19.44 13.80 5.60
C ALA A 376 19.12 14.77 6.75
N ARG A 377 17.86 14.85 7.20
CA ARG A 377 17.47 15.65 8.37
C ARG A 377 18.11 15.13 9.66
N LEU A 378 18.09 13.82 9.87
CA LEU A 378 18.70 13.19 11.04
C LEU A 378 20.21 13.38 11.09
N GLU A 379 20.89 13.25 9.96
CA GLU A 379 22.34 13.49 9.85
C GLU A 379 22.67 14.95 10.18
N LYS A 380 21.89 15.92 9.65
CA LYS A 380 22.05 17.34 9.98
C LYS A 380 21.83 17.61 11.46
N ALA A 381 20.78 17.06 12.07
CA ALA A 381 20.52 17.20 13.49
C ALA A 381 21.62 16.57 14.35
N ASN A 382 22.13 15.41 13.95
CA ASN A 382 23.22 14.73 14.65
C ASN A 382 24.56 15.49 14.55
N SER A 383 24.83 16.11 13.39
CA SER A 383 26.00 17.00 13.23
C SER A 383 25.91 18.20 14.17
N LEU A 384 24.77 18.90 14.19
CA LEU A 384 24.55 20.05 15.09
C LEU A 384 24.70 19.67 16.56
N LYS A 385 24.17 18.50 16.96
CA LYS A 385 24.34 17.97 18.31
C LYS A 385 25.80 17.66 18.64
N SER A 386 26.54 17.09 17.69
CA SER A 386 27.96 16.76 17.88
C SER A 386 28.80 18.02 18.01
N ASP A 387 28.54 19.02 17.16
CA ASP A 387 29.18 20.34 17.21
C ASP A 387 28.88 21.06 18.54
N PHE A 388 27.65 20.95 19.04
CA PHE A 388 27.26 21.47 20.36
C PHE A 388 28.09 20.84 21.49
N VAL A 389 28.17 19.50 21.56
CA VAL A 389 28.90 18.81 22.63
C VAL A 389 30.39 19.18 22.57
N LEU A 390 30.96 19.27 21.37
CA LEU A 390 32.35 19.69 21.18
C LEU A 390 32.58 21.14 21.66
N HIS A 391 31.70 22.07 21.30
CA HIS A 391 31.84 23.48 21.64
C HIS A 391 31.66 23.73 23.15
N VAL A 392 30.62 23.15 23.77
CA VAL A 392 30.41 23.23 25.22
C VAL A 392 31.58 22.63 25.98
N SER A 393 32.07 21.47 25.54
CA SER A 393 33.23 20.84 26.18
C SER A 393 34.48 21.71 26.12
N HIS A 394 34.69 22.44 25.02
CA HIS A 394 35.82 23.35 24.87
C HIS A 394 35.69 24.59 25.75
N GLU A 395 34.52 25.24 25.74
CA GLU A 395 34.25 26.45 26.53
C GLU A 395 34.24 26.20 28.05
N LEU A 396 33.90 24.99 28.51
CA LEU A 396 34.04 24.60 29.91
C LEU A 396 35.49 24.24 30.29
N ARG A 397 36.23 23.58 29.39
CA ARG A 397 37.61 23.10 29.66
C ARG A 397 38.60 24.24 29.87
N THR A 398 38.49 25.32 29.10
CA THR A 398 39.38 26.48 29.17
C THR A 398 39.41 27.13 30.57
N PRO A 399 38.28 27.59 31.14
CA PRO A 399 38.25 28.17 32.48
C PRO A 399 38.65 27.15 33.56
N LEU A 400 38.22 25.89 33.44
CA LEU A 400 38.61 24.81 34.37
C LEU A 400 40.13 24.59 34.40
N THR A 401 40.79 24.66 33.24
CA THR A 401 42.25 24.49 33.13
C THR A 401 42.99 25.66 33.77
N SER A 402 42.53 26.90 33.54
CA SER A 402 43.06 28.09 34.21
C SER A 402 42.90 28.01 35.73
N ILE A 403 41.68 27.73 36.22
CA ILE A 403 41.41 27.60 37.65
C ILE A 403 42.34 26.56 38.28
N LYS A 404 42.46 25.38 37.65
CA LYS A 404 43.34 24.31 38.13
C LYS A 404 44.80 24.77 38.20
N ALA A 405 45.33 25.41 37.16
CA ALA A 405 46.72 25.88 37.13
C ALA A 405 47.03 26.93 38.22
N TYR A 406 46.13 27.90 38.41
CA TYR A 406 46.30 28.91 39.46
C TYR A 406 46.15 28.32 40.87
N VAL A 407 45.20 27.40 41.08
CA VAL A 407 45.04 26.69 42.37
C VAL A 407 46.27 25.83 42.68
N GLU A 408 46.79 25.06 41.72
CA GLU A 408 48.00 24.26 41.89
C GLU A 408 49.20 25.14 42.26
N THR A 409 49.33 26.31 41.63
CA THR A 409 50.39 27.28 41.95
C THR A 409 50.23 27.84 43.36
N LEU A 410 49.01 28.24 43.76
CA LEU A 410 48.74 28.71 45.13
C LEU A 410 49.04 27.64 46.19
N CYS A 411 48.71 26.38 45.92
CA CYS A 411 49.02 25.26 46.80
C CYS A 411 50.54 25.06 46.96
N ASN A 412 51.32 25.19 45.87
CA ASN A 412 52.77 25.03 45.90
C ASN A 412 53.49 26.12 46.72
N TYR A 413 52.92 27.32 46.80
CA TYR A 413 53.45 28.44 47.58
C TYR A 413 52.68 28.72 48.88
N SER A 414 51.86 27.77 49.34
CA SER A 414 50.98 27.93 50.52
C SER A 414 51.70 28.23 51.83
N ASN A 415 52.99 27.89 51.94
CA ASN A 415 53.84 28.16 53.10
C ASN A 415 54.67 29.46 52.98
N ASP A 416 54.51 30.22 51.89
CA ASP A 416 55.17 31.52 51.71
C ASP A 416 54.18 32.66 52.08
N PRO A 417 54.29 33.26 53.28
CA PRO A 417 53.39 34.32 53.72
C PRO A 417 53.53 35.62 52.92
N ASN A 418 54.50 35.73 52.00
CA ASN A 418 54.78 36.91 51.21
C ASN A 418 54.60 36.71 49.69
N PHE A 419 53.91 35.65 49.24
CA PHE A 419 53.67 35.40 47.81
C PHE A 419 52.94 36.59 47.14
N PRO A 420 53.63 37.41 46.31
CA PRO A 420 53.12 38.71 45.87
C PRO A 420 51.88 38.63 44.98
N GLN A 421 51.73 37.53 44.23
CA GLN A 421 50.66 37.35 43.25
C GLN A 421 49.43 36.61 43.78
N SER A 422 49.41 36.23 45.08
CA SER A 422 48.31 35.43 45.67
C SER A 422 46.93 36.03 45.39
N LYS A 423 46.81 37.35 45.61
CA LYS A 423 45.57 38.10 45.40
C LYS A 423 45.14 38.12 43.93
N GLN A 424 46.07 38.34 43.00
CA GLN A 424 45.78 38.33 41.56
C GLN A 424 45.29 36.96 41.08
N PHE A 425 45.87 35.86 41.59
CA PHE A 425 45.43 34.51 41.22
C PHE A 425 44.05 34.19 41.75
N LEU A 426 43.72 34.59 42.98
CA LEU A 426 42.37 34.46 43.54
C LEU A 426 41.34 35.28 42.74
N GLU A 427 41.70 36.49 42.30
CA GLU A 427 40.84 37.32 41.43
C GLU A 427 40.58 36.63 40.07
N ILE A 428 41.61 36.03 39.45
CA ILE A 428 41.46 35.28 38.19
C ILE A 428 40.58 34.04 38.40
N ILE A 429 40.79 33.27 39.48
CA ILE A 429 39.96 32.09 39.81
C ILE A 429 38.49 32.50 39.99
N SER A 430 38.21 33.60 40.69
CA SER A 430 36.86 34.12 40.87
C SER A 430 36.21 34.46 39.53
N LYS A 431 36.93 35.19 38.67
CA LYS A 431 36.46 35.58 37.34
C LYS A 431 36.14 34.38 36.44
N GLU A 432 36.99 33.36 36.42
CA GLU A 432 36.76 32.13 35.65
C GLU A 432 35.61 31.29 36.21
N THR A 433 35.39 31.31 37.54
CA THR A 433 34.26 30.62 38.18
C THR A 433 32.94 31.29 37.83
N GLU A 434 32.87 32.63 37.88
CA GLU A 434 31.70 33.40 37.43
C GLU A 434 31.41 33.20 35.94
N ARG A 435 32.46 33.04 35.12
CA ARG A 435 32.31 32.69 33.69
C ARG A 435 31.67 31.32 33.51
N LEU A 436 32.13 30.29 34.24
CA LEU A 436 31.53 28.95 34.20
C LEU A 436 30.05 28.98 34.59
N ILE A 437 29.69 29.70 35.64
CA ILE A 437 28.30 29.85 36.09
C ILE A 437 27.43 30.46 34.98
N ARG A 438 27.91 31.49 34.30
CA ARG A 438 27.19 32.10 33.16
C ARG A 438 26.98 31.13 32.00
N ILE A 439 27.98 30.31 31.67
CA ILE A 439 27.87 29.30 30.60
C ILE A 439 26.84 28.23 30.97
N VAL A 440 26.89 27.72 32.21
CA VAL A 440 25.96 26.69 32.70
C VAL A 440 24.53 27.21 32.74
N ASN A 441 24.31 28.41 33.28
CA ASN A 441 22.99 29.02 33.32
C ASN A 441 22.44 29.28 31.92
N GLY A 442 23.28 29.78 30.99
CA GLY A 442 22.87 29.95 29.59
C GLY A 442 22.45 28.64 28.90
N ILE A 443 23.10 27.51 29.21
CA ILE A 443 22.68 26.18 28.72
C ILE A 443 21.35 25.75 29.37
N LEU A 444 21.19 25.98 30.68
CA LEU A 444 19.96 25.67 31.41
C LEU A 444 18.77 26.50 30.93
N ASP A 445 18.97 27.76 30.58
CA ASP A 445 17.91 28.62 30.07
C ASP A 445 17.47 28.20 28.67
N VAL A 446 18.42 27.87 27.78
CA VAL A 446 18.12 27.31 26.45
C VAL A 446 17.36 25.99 26.55
N THR A 447 17.76 25.09 27.47
CA THR A 447 17.05 23.80 27.65
C THR A 447 15.66 23.99 28.25
N LYS A 448 15.48 24.86 29.25
CA LYS A 448 14.15 25.18 29.80
C LYS A 448 13.20 25.76 28.74
N ILE A 449 13.75 26.59 27.85
CA ILE A 449 13.06 27.15 26.69
C ILE A 449 12.64 26.05 25.71
N GLU A 450 13.54 25.12 25.36
CA GLU A 450 13.27 24.03 24.41
C GLU A 450 12.17 23.06 24.86
N PHE A 451 12.04 22.83 26.17
CA PHE A 451 11.02 21.94 26.71
C PHE A 451 9.70 22.65 27.07
N GLY A 452 9.56 23.95 26.78
CA GLY A 452 8.34 24.72 27.08
C GLY A 452 7.98 24.73 28.57
N GLN A 453 8.95 24.55 29.46
CA GLN A 453 8.74 24.39 30.91
C GLN A 453 8.75 25.72 31.68
N ARG A 454 8.86 26.88 31.00
CA ARG A 454 8.87 28.19 31.64
C ARG A 454 7.54 28.91 31.38
N SER A 455 6.70 29.03 32.41
CA SER A 455 5.55 29.94 32.41
C SER A 455 6.05 31.39 32.51
N LEU A 456 5.47 32.30 31.73
CA LEU A 456 5.77 33.74 31.79
C LEU A 456 5.03 34.37 32.98
N ASP A 457 5.74 35.10 33.85
CA ASP A 457 5.13 35.90 34.93
C ASP A 457 4.77 37.29 34.39
N ARG A 458 3.66 37.37 33.65
CA ARG A 458 3.29 38.58 32.92
C ARG A 458 2.67 39.63 33.82
N LYS A 459 3.16 40.86 33.65
CA LYS A 459 2.71 42.05 34.36
C LYS A 459 2.50 43.17 33.33
N ASN A 460 1.78 44.20 33.75
CA ASN A 460 1.65 45.42 32.98
C ASN A 460 2.90 46.27 33.27
N VAL A 461 3.84 46.31 32.32
CA VAL A 461 5.20 46.84 32.54
C VAL A 461 5.45 48.07 31.67
N SER A 462 6.13 49.06 32.23
CA SER A 462 6.62 50.24 31.52
C SER A 462 7.93 49.91 30.79
N LEU A 463 7.95 50.12 29.47
CA LEU A 463 9.17 49.92 28.68
C LEU A 463 10.29 50.89 29.10
N ASP A 464 9.94 52.10 29.52
CA ASP A 464 10.92 53.12 29.94
C ASP A 464 11.68 52.67 31.20
N ASP A 465 10.97 52.07 32.16
CA ASP A 465 11.54 51.57 33.41
C ASP A 465 12.47 50.38 33.14
N LEU A 466 12.04 49.44 32.29
CA LEU A 466 12.86 48.30 31.87
C LEU A 466 14.19 48.74 31.25
N VAL A 467 14.14 49.72 30.34
CA VAL A 467 15.33 50.25 29.67
C VAL A 467 16.23 50.99 30.66
N LEU A 468 15.66 51.79 31.58
CA LEU A 468 16.42 52.48 32.62
C LEU A 468 17.16 51.51 33.54
N GLU A 469 16.51 50.42 33.95
CA GLU A 469 17.12 49.39 34.78
C GLU A 469 18.19 48.60 34.04
N ALA A 470 17.98 48.29 32.75
CA ALA A 470 18.99 47.66 31.92
C ALA A 470 20.23 48.55 31.74
N ILE A 471 20.05 49.85 31.50
CA ILE A 471 21.15 50.84 31.44
C ILE A 471 21.88 50.91 32.78
N ALA A 472 21.16 50.95 33.91
CA ALA A 472 21.76 50.99 35.24
C ALA A 472 22.61 49.75 35.53
N THR A 473 22.14 48.58 35.09
CA THR A 473 22.86 47.30 35.21
C THR A 473 24.15 47.32 34.38
N MET A 474 24.12 47.89 33.18
CA MET A 474 25.26 47.95 32.27
C MET A 474 26.21 49.13 32.51
N LYS A 475 25.89 50.03 33.44
CA LYS A 475 26.64 51.27 33.71
C LYS A 475 28.14 51.06 33.97
N PRO A 476 28.59 50.07 34.78
CA PRO A 476 30.02 49.86 34.99
C PRO A 476 30.79 49.54 33.71
N ALA A 477 30.19 48.75 32.81
CA ALA A 477 30.80 48.37 31.53
C ALA A 477 30.77 49.52 30.51
N LEU A 478 29.73 50.36 30.56
CA LEU A 478 29.62 51.58 29.76
C LEU A 478 30.69 52.60 30.17
N ASP A 479 30.87 52.83 31.47
CA ASP A 479 31.85 53.77 32.03
C ASP A 479 33.30 53.28 31.77
N GLU A 480 33.57 51.98 31.84
CA GLU A 480 34.91 51.40 31.55
C GLU A 480 35.36 51.68 30.10
N LYS A 481 34.42 51.70 29.15
CA LYS A 481 34.68 52.01 27.73
C LYS A 481 34.39 53.47 27.35
N ASP A 482 33.99 54.33 28.29
CA ASP A 482 33.62 55.73 28.03
C ASP A 482 32.56 55.85 26.90
N LEU A 483 31.52 55.00 26.95
CA LEU A 483 30.43 54.97 25.97
C LEU A 483 29.26 55.86 26.40
N GLN A 484 28.70 56.63 25.47
CA GLN A 484 27.55 57.49 25.74
C GLN A 484 26.24 56.81 25.34
N VAL A 485 25.30 56.67 26.29
CA VAL A 485 23.94 56.16 26.00
C VAL A 485 22.98 57.32 25.78
N VAL A 486 22.31 57.33 24.63
CA VAL A 486 21.25 58.29 24.30
C VAL A 486 19.91 57.56 24.34
N LYS A 487 19.13 57.81 25.41
CA LYS A 487 17.74 57.34 25.52
C LYS A 487 16.81 58.36 24.87
N ASP A 488 16.08 57.94 23.85
CA ASP A 488 15.13 58.75 23.08
C ASP A 488 13.80 57.98 22.99
N ILE A 489 13.12 57.92 24.14
CA ILE A 489 11.87 57.19 24.38
C ILE A 489 10.77 58.21 24.71
N PRO A 490 9.63 58.23 24.00
CA PRO A 490 8.51 59.11 24.28
C PRO A 490 7.95 58.91 25.70
N PRO A 491 7.64 59.98 26.46
CA PRO A 491 7.19 59.88 27.85
C PRO A 491 5.78 59.31 28.04
N ASN A 492 4.99 59.17 26.96
CA ASN A 492 3.60 58.69 27.00
C ASN A 492 3.40 57.35 26.26
N LEU A 493 4.42 56.49 26.22
CA LEU A 493 4.26 55.14 25.68
C LEU A 493 3.30 54.32 26.55
N PRO A 494 2.37 53.55 25.96
CA PRO A 494 1.53 52.64 26.72
C PRO A 494 2.38 51.50 27.32
N ASN A 495 1.93 50.97 28.45
CA ASN A 495 2.56 49.80 29.05
C ASN A 495 2.32 48.55 28.19
N ILE A 496 3.24 47.59 28.30
CA ILE A 496 3.19 46.29 27.62
C ILE A 496 2.81 45.18 28.59
N ASP A 497 2.07 44.17 28.11
CA ASP A 497 1.81 42.93 28.84
C ASP A 497 2.98 41.95 28.67
N ALA A 498 3.93 41.97 29.61
CA ALA A 498 5.17 41.21 29.49
C ALA A 498 5.73 40.71 30.83
N ASP A 499 6.60 39.70 30.75
CA ASP A 499 7.41 39.26 31.87
C ASP A 499 8.58 40.24 32.05
N GLU A 500 8.57 40.95 33.18
CA GLU A 500 9.49 42.04 33.49
C GLU A 500 10.96 41.58 33.49
N ASP A 501 11.25 40.44 34.11
CA ASP A 501 12.60 39.91 34.26
C ASP A 501 13.18 39.47 32.90
N LEU A 502 12.35 38.80 32.09
CA LEU A 502 12.75 38.34 30.76
C LEU A 502 12.92 39.50 29.77
N MET A 503 12.03 40.48 29.80
CA MET A 503 12.15 41.66 28.94
C MET A 503 13.36 42.51 29.33
N LYS A 504 13.67 42.61 30.62
CA LYS A 504 14.92 43.22 31.08
C LYS A 504 16.15 42.48 30.56
N GLU A 505 16.11 41.15 30.55
CA GLU A 505 17.17 40.31 29.98
C GLU A 505 17.38 40.55 28.47
N VAL A 506 16.31 40.82 27.71
CA VAL A 506 16.40 41.22 26.30
C VAL A 506 17.23 42.49 26.14
N PHE A 507 16.90 43.55 26.86
CA PHE A 507 17.62 44.83 26.77
C PHE A 507 19.06 44.72 27.28
N ILE A 508 19.30 43.98 28.36
CA ILE A 508 20.66 43.72 28.86
C ILE A 508 21.51 43.03 27.77
N ASN A 509 20.97 42.02 27.09
CA ASN A 509 21.71 41.30 26.04
C ASN A 509 22.00 42.18 24.82
N LEU A 510 21.04 42.99 24.37
CA LEU A 510 21.23 43.92 23.26
C LEU A 510 22.23 45.03 23.60
N ILE A 511 22.12 45.65 24.78
CA ILE A 511 23.07 46.68 25.24
C ILE A 511 24.47 46.08 25.44
N ASN A 512 24.58 44.87 25.99
CA ASN A 512 25.86 44.19 26.15
C ASN A 512 26.52 43.88 24.80
N ASN A 513 25.75 43.51 23.78
CA ASN A 513 26.28 43.39 22.42
C ASN A 513 26.80 44.73 21.90
N ALA A 514 26.02 45.81 22.05
CA ALA A 514 26.45 47.15 21.66
C ALA A 514 27.75 47.58 22.38
N VAL A 515 27.86 47.34 23.69
CA VAL A 515 29.08 47.63 24.48
C VAL A 515 30.27 46.80 24.02
N LYS A 516 30.07 45.51 23.72
CA LYS A 516 31.16 44.63 23.28
C LYS A 516 31.74 45.11 21.95
N TYR A 517 30.90 45.41 20.98
CA TYR A 517 31.32 45.66 19.59
C TYR A 517 31.54 47.14 19.24
N SER A 518 31.29 48.06 20.18
CA SER A 518 31.62 49.50 20.03
C SER A 518 33.00 49.86 20.57
N GLU A 519 33.65 50.81 19.89
CA GLU A 519 34.90 51.45 20.30
C GLU A 519 34.69 52.53 21.37
N LYS A 520 35.76 52.97 22.04
CA LYS A 520 35.67 53.98 23.11
C LYS A 520 35.15 55.33 22.59
N GLY A 521 34.29 56.00 23.36
CA GLY A 521 33.75 57.32 23.03
C GLY A 521 32.59 57.33 22.03
N LYS A 522 32.13 56.16 21.57
CA LYS A 522 31.00 56.00 20.64
C LYS A 522 29.64 56.07 21.35
N LYS A 523 28.59 56.26 20.56
CA LYS A 523 27.21 56.38 21.08
C LYS A 523 26.42 55.09 20.91
N ILE A 524 25.60 54.78 21.90
CA ILE A 524 24.56 53.75 21.83
C ILE A 524 23.21 54.47 21.93
N LYS A 525 22.38 54.36 20.89
CA LYS A 525 21.04 54.97 20.86
C LYS A 525 19.98 53.92 21.19
N ILE A 526 19.08 54.25 22.11
CA ILE A 526 17.91 53.42 22.42
C ILE A 526 16.67 54.24 22.12
N THR A 527 15.84 53.76 21.19
CA THR A 527 14.59 54.42 20.77
C THR A 527 13.40 53.49 20.94
N ALA A 528 12.22 54.08 21.13
CA ALA A 528 10.97 53.35 21.10
C ALA A 528 9.87 54.18 20.43
N GLU A 529 9.04 53.53 19.62
CA GLU A 529 7.94 54.14 18.90
C GLU A 529 6.66 53.33 19.10
N GLU A 530 5.54 54.04 19.26
CA GLU A 530 4.22 53.44 19.41
C GLU A 530 3.61 53.13 18.03
N GLY A 531 3.35 51.85 17.76
CA GLY A 531 2.57 51.39 16.61
C GLY A 531 1.07 51.32 16.91
N ALA A 532 0.28 50.80 15.97
CA ALA A 532 -1.18 50.69 16.17
C ALA A 532 -1.54 49.66 17.27
N VAL A 533 -0.86 48.52 17.26
CA VAL A 533 -1.13 47.36 18.14
C VAL A 533 0.10 46.89 18.93
N ASP A 534 1.26 47.47 18.63
CA ASP A 534 2.57 47.10 19.15
C ASP A 534 3.40 48.33 19.51
N ILE A 535 4.55 48.08 20.14
CA ILE A 535 5.62 49.03 20.40
C ILE A 535 6.87 48.48 19.74
N SER A 536 7.51 49.30 18.90
CA SER A 536 8.80 49.01 18.32
C SER A 536 9.87 49.64 19.19
N ALA A 537 10.82 48.85 19.70
CA ALA A 537 11.97 49.34 20.44
C ALA A 537 13.25 48.95 19.72
N SER A 538 14.24 49.83 19.66
CA SER A 538 15.50 49.53 19.00
C SER A 538 16.72 49.95 19.81
N VAL A 539 17.78 49.17 19.66
CA VAL A 539 19.10 49.41 20.25
C VAL A 539 20.10 49.48 19.10
N SER A 540 20.67 50.68 18.91
CA SER A 540 21.61 50.99 17.84
C SER A 540 22.99 51.31 18.40
N ASP A 541 24.01 50.70 17.81
CA ASP A 541 25.43 50.92 18.11
C ASP A 541 26.18 51.50 16.90
N GLU A 542 27.33 52.13 17.16
CA GLU A 542 28.27 52.65 16.15
C GLU A 542 29.54 51.78 16.08
N GLY A 543 29.37 50.45 16.20
CA GLY A 543 30.44 49.46 16.23
C GLY A 543 30.86 48.92 14.86
N ILE A 544 31.48 47.75 14.86
CA ILE A 544 32.05 47.10 13.65
C ILE A 544 31.00 46.62 12.63
N GLY A 545 29.72 46.59 12.99
CA GLY A 545 28.65 46.09 12.11
C GLY A 545 28.72 44.58 11.80
N ILE A 546 27.76 44.09 11.02
CA ILE A 546 27.57 42.68 10.66
C ILE A 546 27.59 42.56 9.13
N PRO A 547 28.43 41.67 8.56
CA PRO A 547 28.43 41.41 7.12
C PRO A 547 27.07 40.89 6.62
N ARG A 548 26.62 41.37 5.46
CA ARG A 548 25.30 41.02 4.88
C ARG A 548 25.06 39.52 4.73
N GLU A 549 26.12 38.76 4.44
CA GLU A 549 26.05 37.31 4.25
C GLU A 549 25.71 36.56 5.54
N GLU A 550 26.04 37.14 6.71
CA GLU A 550 25.89 36.48 8.01
C GLU A 550 24.65 36.94 8.78
N ILE A 551 23.98 38.02 8.33
CA ILE A 551 22.75 38.55 8.96
C ILE A 551 21.69 37.46 9.14
N GLY A 552 21.54 36.55 8.16
CA GLY A 552 20.55 35.47 8.22
C GLY A 552 20.80 34.43 9.32
N ARG A 553 21.99 34.42 9.94
CA ARG A 553 22.43 33.37 10.86
C ARG A 553 22.73 33.88 12.27
N ILE A 554 22.72 35.20 12.50
CA ILE A 554 23.11 35.78 13.81
C ILE A 554 22.20 35.37 14.98
N PHE A 555 20.97 34.96 14.67
CA PHE A 555 20.02 34.45 15.66
C PHE A 555 20.08 32.92 15.82
N ASP A 556 20.89 32.23 15.00
CA ASP A 556 21.13 30.80 15.15
C ASP A 556 21.90 30.54 16.44
N LYS A 557 21.50 29.48 17.14
CA LYS A 557 22.18 29.07 18.36
C LYS A 557 23.65 28.74 18.06
N TYR A 558 24.54 29.23 18.92
CA TYR A 558 26.00 28.98 18.86
C TYR A 558 26.70 29.60 17.64
N PHE A 559 25.97 30.39 16.84
CA PHE A 559 26.56 31.04 15.68
C PHE A 559 27.33 32.30 16.10
N ARG A 560 28.51 32.47 15.50
CA ARG A 560 29.36 33.66 15.65
C ARG A 560 29.99 33.98 14.30
N VAL A 561 29.94 35.25 13.91
CA VAL A 561 30.70 35.76 12.77
C VAL A 561 32.19 35.55 13.07
N ARG A 562 32.93 34.94 12.13
CA ARG A 562 34.37 34.67 12.26
C ARG A 562 35.16 35.73 11.48
N SER A 563 35.71 36.71 12.19
CA SER A 563 36.69 37.68 11.68
C SER A 563 37.84 37.85 12.68
N ASP A 564 39.02 38.31 12.23
CA ASP A 564 40.21 38.50 13.08
C ASP A 564 39.93 39.44 14.27
N GLU A 565 39.02 40.40 14.09
CA GLU A 565 38.59 41.36 15.12
C GLU A 565 37.53 40.78 16.08
N THR A 566 36.63 39.92 15.60
CA THR A 566 35.59 39.27 16.42
C THR A 566 36.09 38.09 17.24
N MET A 567 37.27 37.54 16.92
CA MET A 567 37.95 36.51 17.72
C MET A 567 38.45 37.05 19.08
N SER A 568 38.68 38.36 19.20
CA SER A 568 39.13 39.00 20.45
C SER A 568 38.04 39.13 21.52
N TYR A 569 36.77 39.05 21.13
CA TYR A 569 35.62 39.21 22.02
C TYR A 569 35.09 37.85 22.51
N GLU A 570 34.89 37.69 23.81
CA GLU A 570 34.42 36.43 24.40
C GLU A 570 32.87 36.28 24.37
N GLY A 571 32.38 35.08 24.01
CA GLY A 571 30.94 34.75 24.02
C GLY A 571 30.58 33.38 23.43
N VAL A 572 29.49 32.76 23.93
CA VAL A 572 29.01 31.41 23.56
C VAL A 572 28.13 31.40 22.30
N GLY A 573 27.72 32.57 21.80
CA GLY A 573 26.79 32.67 20.65
C GLY A 573 25.34 32.36 21.01
N LEU A 574 24.95 32.53 22.28
CA LEU A 574 23.59 32.26 22.77
C LEU A 574 22.74 33.52 22.99
N GLY A 575 23.37 34.68 23.19
CA GLY A 575 22.66 35.90 23.62
C GLY A 575 21.55 36.34 22.66
N LEU A 576 21.83 36.45 21.36
CA LEU A 576 20.83 36.84 20.36
C LEU A 576 19.74 35.77 20.14
N ALA A 577 20.09 34.49 20.28
CA ALA A 577 19.13 33.40 20.20
C ALA A 577 18.15 33.43 21.39
N ILE A 578 18.64 33.77 22.60
CA ILE A 578 17.81 33.98 23.79
C ILE A 578 16.90 35.19 23.59
N VAL A 579 17.43 36.31 23.09
CA VAL A 579 16.63 37.51 22.80
C VAL A 579 15.50 37.19 21.84
N LYS A 580 15.79 36.53 20.71
CA LYS A 580 14.79 36.14 19.71
C LYS A 580 13.70 35.30 20.35
N ASN A 581 14.07 34.30 21.15
CA ASN A 581 13.12 33.43 21.80
C ASN A 581 12.20 34.16 22.81
N ILE A 582 12.78 35.02 23.65
CA ILE A 582 11.99 35.80 24.63
C ILE A 582 11.00 36.71 23.89
N VAL A 583 11.45 37.43 22.87
CA VAL A 583 10.59 38.33 22.08
C VAL A 583 9.46 37.56 21.39
N GLU A 584 9.75 36.39 20.80
CA GLU A 584 8.75 35.52 20.18
C GLU A 584 7.76 34.94 21.19
N GLN A 585 8.20 34.58 22.41
CA GLN A 585 7.32 34.13 23.49
C GLN A 585 6.33 35.22 23.96
N HIS A 586 6.71 36.49 23.79
CA HIS A 586 5.85 37.64 24.05
C HIS A 586 4.95 37.99 22.85
N GLY A 587 5.02 37.23 21.75
CA GLY A 587 4.25 37.47 20.52
C GLY A 587 4.84 38.55 19.62
N GLY A 588 6.10 38.93 19.87
CA GLY A 588 6.85 39.94 19.14
C GLY A 588 7.73 39.36 18.05
N THR A 589 8.43 40.23 17.32
CA THR A 589 9.48 39.86 16.35
C THR A 589 10.75 40.66 16.57
N ILE A 590 11.90 40.09 16.19
CA ILE A 590 13.19 40.78 16.19
C ILE A 590 13.78 40.81 14.78
N THR A 591 14.29 41.97 14.39
CA THR A 591 15.03 42.18 13.14
C THR A 591 16.33 42.94 13.42
N VAL A 592 17.22 42.96 12.43
CA VAL A 592 18.47 43.70 12.49
C VAL A 592 18.70 44.45 11.19
N GLU A 593 19.17 45.68 11.30
CA GLU A 593 19.71 46.47 10.21
C GLU A 593 21.17 46.75 10.54
N SER A 594 22.10 46.32 9.69
CA SER A 594 23.53 46.48 9.98
C SER A 594 24.32 46.70 8.70
N GLU A 595 25.36 47.53 8.81
CA GLU A 595 26.34 47.78 7.77
C GLU A 595 27.74 47.65 8.36
N GLU A 596 28.60 46.90 7.68
CA GLU A 596 29.96 46.60 8.12
C GLU A 596 30.78 47.90 8.28
N ASN A 597 31.46 48.04 9.42
CA ASN A 597 32.20 49.22 9.89
C ASN A 597 31.36 50.47 10.18
N VAL A 598 30.03 50.37 10.20
CA VAL A 598 29.13 51.49 10.54
C VAL A 598 28.43 51.24 11.88
N GLY A 599 27.92 50.02 12.09
CA GLY A 599 27.24 49.63 13.32
C GLY A 599 26.05 48.71 13.07
N SER A 600 25.31 48.40 14.13
CA SER A 600 24.11 47.56 14.06
C SER A 600 22.93 48.22 14.77
N ASN A 601 21.73 48.01 14.25
CA ASN A 601 20.46 48.43 14.83
C ASN A 601 19.56 47.22 14.97
N PHE A 602 19.38 46.76 16.21
CA PHE A 602 18.47 45.66 16.53
C PHE A 602 17.11 46.23 16.88
N ILE A 603 16.08 45.77 16.19
CA ILE A 603 14.70 46.26 16.33
C ILE A 603 13.84 45.12 16.86
N ILE A 604 13.18 45.32 17.99
CA ILE A 604 12.20 44.39 18.55
C ILE A 604 10.81 45.03 18.47
N THR A 605 9.81 44.22 18.15
CA THR A 605 8.40 44.62 18.17
C THR A 605 7.70 43.82 19.25
N ILE A 606 6.93 44.50 20.10
CA ILE A 606 6.24 43.90 21.24
C ILE A 606 4.78 44.34 21.19
N PRO A 607 3.80 43.43 21.14
CA PRO A 607 2.39 43.81 21.13
C PRO A 607 1.97 44.46 22.47
N LYS A 608 1.16 45.53 22.42
CA LYS A 608 0.71 46.30 23.62
C LYS A 608 -0.16 45.47 24.55
N GLU A 609 -1.08 44.70 23.95
CA GLU A 609 -1.84 43.65 24.59
C GLU A 609 -1.45 42.34 23.93
N HIS A 610 -1.49 41.22 24.66
CA HIS A 610 -1.18 39.92 24.07
C HIS A 610 -2.23 39.50 23.03
N CYS A 611 -2.04 39.97 21.80
CA CYS A 611 -2.74 39.49 20.63
C CYS A 611 -2.11 38.15 20.23
N TYR A 612 -2.71 37.04 20.70
CA TYR A 612 -2.68 35.81 19.89
C TYR A 612 -3.21 36.21 18.51
N ASN A 613 -2.30 36.36 17.54
CA ASN A 613 -2.64 36.46 16.13
C ASN A 613 -3.76 35.47 15.84
N ASP A 614 -4.78 35.96 15.15
CA ASP A 614 -5.94 35.23 14.70
C ASP A 614 -5.52 33.87 14.16
N LEU A 615 -5.63 32.81 14.98
CA LEU A 615 -5.19 31.47 14.61
C LEU A 615 -5.92 31.00 13.34
N LEU A 616 -7.16 31.48 13.17
CA LEU A 616 -7.97 31.24 11.99
C LEU A 616 -7.54 32.11 10.81
N GLY A 617 -7.18 33.38 11.03
CA GLY A 617 -6.61 34.25 10.00
C GLY A 617 -5.26 33.75 9.47
N TYR A 618 -4.34 33.40 10.38
CA TYR A 618 -3.00 32.89 10.06
C TYR A 618 -3.04 31.55 9.34
N ILE A 619 -3.89 30.60 9.77
CA ILE A 619 -4.02 29.30 9.09
C ILE A 619 -4.88 29.41 7.80
N ALA A 620 -5.79 30.38 7.70
CA ALA A 620 -6.59 30.61 6.49
C ALA A 620 -5.81 31.32 5.36
N GLU A 621 -4.76 32.09 5.66
CA GLU A 621 -3.89 32.71 4.65
C GLU A 621 -3.01 31.70 3.93
N VAL A 622 -2.70 30.57 4.57
CA VAL A 622 -2.02 29.44 3.92
C VAL A 622 -3.07 28.59 3.18
N VAL A 623 -3.32 28.93 1.92
CA VAL A 623 -4.31 28.26 1.04
C VAL A 623 -4.16 26.72 1.04
N ASN A 624 -2.94 26.20 1.19
CA ASN A 624 -2.63 24.77 1.20
C ASN A 624 -2.78 24.07 2.57
N ALA A 625 -3.09 24.80 3.65
CA ALA A 625 -3.26 24.23 5.00
C ALA A 625 -4.72 24.31 5.50
N ARG A 626 -5.56 25.11 4.83
CA ARG A 626 -6.96 25.35 5.23
C ARG A 626 -7.82 24.10 5.13
N ASP A 627 -7.65 23.32 4.07
CA ASP A 627 -8.44 22.10 3.83
C ASP A 627 -7.99 20.97 4.77
N GLU A 628 -6.69 20.80 4.97
CA GLU A 628 -6.11 19.85 5.90
C GLU A 628 -6.50 20.16 7.34
N LEU A 629 -6.49 21.43 7.75
CA LEU A 629 -6.94 21.83 9.08
C LEU A 629 -8.43 21.53 9.26
N HIS A 630 -9.27 21.88 8.28
CA HIS A 630 -10.71 21.62 8.37
C HIS A 630 -10.99 20.12 8.50
N LEU A 631 -10.33 19.32 7.66
CA LEU A 631 -10.41 17.85 7.70
C LEU A 631 -9.89 17.29 9.03
N MET A 632 -8.81 17.84 9.59
CA MET A 632 -8.30 17.42 10.90
C MET A 632 -9.35 17.65 11.99
N LEU A 633 -9.97 18.84 12.02
CA LEU A 633 -11.01 19.18 12.98
C LEU A 633 -12.26 18.30 12.84
N GLU A 634 -12.66 17.96 11.60
CA GLU A 634 -13.73 17.00 11.33
C GLU A 634 -13.43 15.60 11.88
N LEU A 635 -12.22 15.10 11.65
CA LEU A 635 -11.81 13.78 12.15
C LEU A 635 -11.75 13.76 13.68
N ILE A 636 -11.23 14.83 14.29
CA ILE A 636 -11.20 14.99 15.75
C ILE A 636 -12.62 14.93 16.32
N ILE A 637 -13.55 15.71 15.77
CA ILE A 637 -14.91 15.82 16.31
C ILE A 637 -15.66 14.50 16.14
N ARG A 638 -15.46 13.82 15.01
CA ARG A 638 -15.98 12.47 14.80
C ARG A 638 -15.41 11.48 15.81
N MET A 639 -14.12 11.56 16.12
CA MET A 639 -13.46 10.66 17.08
C MET A 639 -14.01 10.88 18.49
N ILE A 640 -14.20 12.13 18.90
CA ILE A 640 -14.83 12.46 20.19
C ILE A 640 -16.26 11.90 20.25
N ALA A 641 -17.02 12.03 19.16
CA ALA A 641 -18.38 11.50 19.09
C ALA A 641 -18.42 9.98 19.27
N GLU A 642 -17.54 9.24 18.60
CA GLU A 642 -17.44 7.78 18.75
C GLU A 642 -16.99 7.37 20.17
N LEU A 643 -15.95 8.05 20.70
CA LEU A 643 -15.37 7.70 22.00
C LEU A 643 -16.28 7.95 23.19
N LEU A 644 -16.98 9.10 23.18
CA LEU A 644 -17.94 9.44 24.23
C LEU A 644 -19.33 8.86 23.97
N SER A 645 -19.49 8.12 22.86
CA SER A 645 -20.78 7.67 22.36
C SER A 645 -21.79 8.81 22.34
N ALA A 646 -21.43 9.93 21.73
CA ALA A 646 -22.26 11.13 21.66
C ALA A 646 -22.86 11.30 20.27
N LYS A 647 -24.17 11.52 20.19
CA LYS A 647 -24.87 11.82 18.93
C LYS A 647 -24.54 13.22 18.42
N THR A 648 -24.18 14.14 19.31
CA THR A 648 -23.98 15.54 18.94
C THR A 648 -22.71 16.11 19.56
N VAL A 649 -21.79 16.55 18.71
CA VAL A 649 -20.54 17.21 19.12
C VAL A 649 -20.32 18.46 18.28
N SER A 650 -19.93 19.57 18.90
CA SER A 650 -19.63 20.81 18.18
C SER A 650 -18.33 21.42 18.67
N LEU A 651 -17.47 21.80 17.73
CA LEU A 651 -16.30 22.64 17.99
C LEU A 651 -16.65 24.09 17.65
N MET A 652 -16.63 24.94 18.65
CA MET A 652 -16.75 26.38 18.48
C MET A 652 -15.38 27.03 18.56
N LEU A 653 -15.09 27.96 17.64
CA LEU A 653 -13.88 28.78 17.69
C LEU A 653 -14.25 30.22 17.97
N LEU A 654 -13.35 30.94 18.63
CA LEU A 654 -13.54 32.34 18.95
C LEU A 654 -13.09 33.23 17.78
N ASP A 655 -14.01 34.03 17.24
CA ASP A 655 -13.69 35.15 16.35
C ASP A 655 -13.36 36.37 17.22
N LYS A 656 -12.07 36.73 17.31
CA LYS A 656 -11.61 37.87 18.10
C LYS A 656 -12.08 39.22 17.53
N ASN A 657 -12.31 39.34 16.23
CA ASN A 657 -12.78 40.60 15.62
C ASN A 657 -14.20 40.93 16.05
N ARG A 658 -15.02 39.89 16.28
CA ARG A 658 -16.43 40.04 16.69
C ARG A 658 -16.67 39.75 18.16
N SER A 659 -15.68 39.21 18.89
CA SER A 659 -15.82 38.70 20.26
C SER A 659 -16.96 37.68 20.40
N GLU A 660 -17.11 36.83 19.39
CA GLU A 660 -18.18 35.83 19.27
C GLU A 660 -17.60 34.44 18.99
N LEU A 661 -18.17 33.42 19.63
CA LEU A 661 -17.97 32.02 19.29
C LEU A 661 -18.86 31.66 18.10
N PHE A 662 -18.30 30.89 17.17
CA PHE A 662 -19.04 30.30 16.06
C PHE A 662 -18.69 28.83 15.90
N ILE A 663 -19.65 28.03 15.41
CA ILE A 663 -19.40 26.61 15.15
C ILE A 663 -18.50 26.48 13.93
N LYS A 664 -17.30 25.92 14.11
CA LYS A 664 -16.35 25.67 13.01
C LYS A 664 -16.58 24.31 12.37
N VAL A 665 -16.83 23.30 13.19
CA VAL A 665 -17.06 21.91 12.79
C VAL A 665 -18.06 21.29 13.76
N SER A 666 -18.90 20.37 13.29
CA SER A 666 -19.81 19.62 14.13
C SER A 666 -20.02 18.19 13.63
N TYR A 667 -20.55 17.35 14.51
CA TYR A 667 -21.04 16.01 14.22
C TYR A 667 -22.47 15.91 14.78
N GLY A 668 -23.40 15.42 13.95
CA GLY A 668 -24.80 15.24 14.32
C GLY A 668 -25.58 16.54 14.60
N LEU A 669 -25.15 17.66 14.00
CA LEU A 669 -25.92 18.90 13.92
C LEU A 669 -26.29 19.19 12.46
N ASP A 670 -27.45 19.82 12.25
CA ASP A 670 -27.87 20.29 10.93
C ASP A 670 -27.01 21.46 10.44
N GLU A 671 -26.78 21.53 9.13
CA GLU A 671 -25.92 22.52 8.47
C GLU A 671 -26.36 23.97 8.74
N TRP A 672 -27.67 24.24 8.78
CA TRP A 672 -28.20 25.57 9.08
C TRP A 672 -27.87 26.05 10.50
N ILE A 673 -27.77 25.13 11.47
CA ILE A 673 -27.39 25.45 12.87
C ILE A 673 -25.92 25.85 12.89
N VAL A 674 -25.07 25.10 12.19
CA VAL A 674 -23.64 25.38 12.09
C VAL A 674 -23.40 26.77 11.51
N GLU A 675 -24.10 27.11 10.44
CA GLU A 675 -23.95 28.41 9.77
C GLU A 675 -24.42 29.59 10.62
N GLN A 676 -25.58 29.46 11.28
CA GLN A 676 -26.25 30.58 11.96
C GLN A 676 -25.83 30.78 13.41
N THR A 677 -25.26 29.77 14.07
CA THR A 677 -24.93 29.88 15.50
C THR A 677 -23.75 30.83 15.72
N ARG A 678 -24.03 31.96 16.37
CA ARG A 678 -23.04 32.90 16.90
C ARG A 678 -23.39 33.21 18.36
N MET A 679 -22.39 33.28 19.23
CA MET A 679 -22.60 33.45 20.67
C MET A 679 -21.55 34.36 21.27
N LYS A 680 -21.96 35.37 22.05
CA LYS A 680 -21.01 36.28 22.70
C LYS A 680 -20.29 35.61 23.87
N ILE A 681 -19.07 36.05 24.15
CA ILE A 681 -18.34 35.61 25.35
C ILE A 681 -19.18 35.93 26.61
N GLY A 682 -19.32 34.95 27.50
CA GLY A 682 -20.13 35.02 28.72
C GLY A 682 -21.62 34.69 28.55
N GLU A 683 -22.12 34.56 27.32
CA GLU A 683 -23.50 34.17 27.01
C GLU A 683 -23.63 32.65 26.84
N GLY A 684 -24.77 32.07 27.25
CA GLY A 684 -24.99 30.63 27.16
C GLY A 684 -23.97 29.80 27.96
N ILE A 685 -23.93 28.49 27.72
CA ILE A 685 -22.97 27.60 28.38
C ILE A 685 -21.59 27.77 27.77
N SER A 686 -21.48 27.67 26.45
CA SER A 686 -20.20 27.78 25.74
C SER A 686 -19.53 29.13 25.92
N GLY A 687 -20.27 30.25 25.90
CA GLY A 687 -19.69 31.57 26.17
C GLY A 687 -19.22 31.73 27.63
N LYS A 688 -19.91 31.13 28.61
CA LYS A 688 -19.42 31.09 30.01
C LYS A 688 -18.16 30.25 30.16
N VAL A 689 -18.06 29.11 29.47
CA VAL A 689 -16.83 28.32 29.41
C VAL A 689 -15.70 29.13 28.78
N ALA A 690 -15.95 29.78 27.64
CA ALA A 690 -14.95 30.62 26.99
C ALA A 690 -14.47 31.78 27.86
N LYS A 691 -15.37 32.38 28.66
CA LYS A 691 -15.04 33.47 29.57
C LYS A 691 -14.24 33.01 30.79
N SER A 692 -14.62 31.87 31.37
CA SER A 692 -14.04 31.38 32.62
C SER A 692 -12.79 30.53 32.42
N GLY A 693 -12.63 29.89 31.26
CA GLY A 693 -11.63 28.85 31.05
C GLY A 693 -11.88 27.59 31.90
N VAL A 694 -13.08 27.43 32.49
CA VAL A 694 -13.39 26.29 33.34
C VAL A 694 -14.35 25.34 32.62
N PRO A 695 -14.05 24.03 32.56
CA PRO A 695 -14.99 23.02 32.07
C PRO A 695 -16.32 23.06 32.81
N ILE A 696 -17.43 22.94 32.08
CA ILE A 696 -18.77 22.84 32.64
C ILE A 696 -19.34 21.46 32.30
N PHE A 697 -19.72 20.71 33.34
CA PHE A 697 -20.50 19.49 33.25
C PHE A 697 -21.89 19.73 33.85
N ILE A 698 -22.92 19.38 33.09
CA ILE A 698 -24.31 19.46 33.53
C ILE A 698 -24.90 18.06 33.42
N ASP A 699 -25.35 17.53 34.55
CA ASP A 699 -25.97 16.20 34.63
C ASP A 699 -27.41 16.25 34.08
N ASN A 700 -28.18 17.27 34.51
CA ASN A 700 -29.50 17.57 33.98
C ASN A 700 -29.68 19.09 33.86
N ILE A 701 -29.84 19.59 32.64
CA ILE A 701 -30.01 21.03 32.35
C ILE A 701 -31.33 21.60 32.85
N GLU A 702 -32.38 20.78 32.92
CA GLU A 702 -33.71 21.22 33.35
C GLU A 702 -33.79 21.43 34.87
N GLU A 703 -32.94 20.73 35.63
CA GLU A 703 -32.85 20.83 37.09
C GLU A 703 -31.81 21.87 37.56
N ASN A 704 -31.06 22.48 36.65
CA ASN A 704 -29.95 23.35 37.00
C ASN A 704 -30.35 24.83 37.06
N GLU A 705 -30.60 25.37 38.25
CA GLU A 705 -31.03 26.77 38.45
C GLU A 705 -30.11 27.85 37.82
N ILE A 706 -28.81 27.54 37.60
CA ILE A 706 -27.81 28.49 37.09
C ILE A 706 -27.82 28.56 35.54
N TYR A 707 -28.26 27.49 34.89
CA TYR A 707 -28.28 27.33 33.43
C TYR A 707 -29.66 26.96 32.89
N ALA A 708 -30.69 27.08 33.73
CA ALA A 708 -32.06 26.67 33.45
C ALA A 708 -32.61 27.37 32.21
N CYS A 709 -32.64 26.64 31.11
CA CYS A 709 -33.31 26.96 29.87
C CYS A 709 -34.11 25.71 29.45
N PRO A 710 -35.29 25.85 28.84
CA PRO A 710 -36.01 24.70 28.28
C PRO A 710 -35.08 23.93 27.34
N ASN A 711 -34.97 22.61 27.53
CA ASN A 711 -34.12 21.80 26.67
C ASN A 711 -34.58 21.98 25.21
N ASN A 712 -33.67 22.40 24.33
CA ASN A 712 -34.02 22.67 22.94
C ASN A 712 -34.48 21.35 22.30
N PRO A 713 -35.57 21.31 21.50
CA PRO A 713 -36.06 20.09 20.84
C PRO A 713 -35.00 19.27 20.09
N GLN A 714 -33.89 19.88 19.67
CA GLN A 714 -32.74 19.23 19.04
C GLN A 714 -31.85 18.40 19.99
N TYR A 715 -32.02 18.54 21.30
CA TYR A 715 -31.30 17.79 22.33
C TYR A 715 -32.24 16.78 22.99
N GLU A 716 -31.94 15.50 22.77
CA GLU A 716 -32.72 14.37 23.29
C GLU A 716 -32.36 14.03 24.74
N THR A 717 -31.14 14.35 25.18
CA THR A 717 -30.70 14.15 26.57
C THR A 717 -30.55 15.48 27.31
N THR A 718 -30.77 15.47 28.61
CA THR A 718 -30.62 16.66 29.47
C THR A 718 -29.19 16.87 29.98
N SER A 719 -28.29 15.90 29.78
CA SER A 719 -26.89 15.99 30.16
C SER A 719 -26.01 16.54 29.04
N LEU A 720 -25.02 17.36 29.39
CA LEU A 720 -24.03 17.91 28.45
C LEU A 720 -22.70 18.21 29.12
N ILE A 721 -21.65 18.24 28.29
CA ILE A 721 -20.30 18.66 28.69
C ILE A 721 -19.83 19.77 27.74
N SER A 722 -19.22 20.82 28.30
CA SER A 722 -18.57 21.88 27.55
C SER A 722 -17.16 22.12 28.11
N VAL A 723 -16.14 21.97 27.27
CA VAL A 723 -14.73 22.15 27.67
C VAL A 723 -14.05 23.25 26.86
N PRO A 724 -13.21 24.09 27.49
CA PRO A 724 -12.44 25.10 26.78
C PRO A 724 -11.27 24.46 26.01
N LEU A 725 -10.89 25.10 24.91
CA LEU A 725 -9.64 24.84 24.20
C LEU A 725 -8.68 25.99 24.43
N PHE A 726 -7.44 25.66 24.78
CA PHE A 726 -6.40 26.62 25.07
C PHE A 726 -5.31 26.67 24.00
N ILE A 727 -4.64 27.80 23.85
CA ILE A 727 -3.26 27.86 23.37
C ILE A 727 -2.51 28.75 24.36
N GLY A 728 -1.43 28.24 24.95
CA GLY A 728 -0.89 28.82 26.18
C GLY A 728 -1.99 28.93 27.25
N GLU A 729 -2.23 30.14 27.74
CA GLU A 729 -3.29 30.42 28.75
C GLU A 729 -4.59 30.98 28.14
N VAL A 730 -4.65 31.15 26.82
CA VAL A 730 -5.78 31.82 26.16
C VAL A 730 -6.78 30.81 25.64
N VAL A 731 -8.06 31.02 25.95
CA VAL A 731 -9.15 30.23 25.38
C VAL A 731 -9.37 30.61 23.92
N VAL A 732 -9.12 29.67 23.01
CA VAL A 732 -9.27 29.85 21.55
C VAL A 732 -10.58 29.28 21.02
N GLY A 733 -11.27 28.48 21.80
CA GLY A 733 -12.50 27.82 21.41
C GLY A 733 -13.10 26.97 22.52
N VAL A 734 -14.17 26.27 22.20
CA VAL A 734 -14.91 25.41 23.13
C VAL A 734 -15.39 24.16 22.40
N ILE A 735 -15.26 22.99 23.00
CA ILE A 735 -15.88 21.74 22.53
C ILE A 735 -17.12 21.47 23.37
N ASN A 736 -18.25 21.25 22.71
CA ASN A 736 -19.50 20.86 23.36
C ASN A 736 -19.90 19.44 22.94
N VAL A 737 -20.36 18.64 23.88
CA VAL A 737 -20.82 17.27 23.69
C VAL A 737 -22.21 17.13 24.32
N ASN A 738 -23.17 16.63 23.55
CA ASN A 738 -24.56 16.44 23.94
C ASN A 738 -25.08 15.09 23.41
N ASN A 739 -26.24 14.65 23.91
CA ASN A 739 -26.98 13.51 23.38
C ASN A 739 -26.20 12.19 23.42
N LYS A 740 -25.94 11.64 24.61
CA LYS A 740 -25.29 10.32 24.69
C LYS A 740 -26.15 9.26 23.97
N THR A 741 -25.54 8.47 23.10
CA THR A 741 -26.19 7.45 22.25
C THR A 741 -26.92 6.39 23.07
N SER A 742 -26.45 6.10 24.29
CA SER A 742 -27.08 5.18 25.23
C SER A 742 -28.35 5.74 25.89
N GLY A 743 -28.59 7.05 25.82
CA GLY A 743 -29.67 7.74 26.53
C GLY A 743 -29.39 7.99 28.02
N MET A 744 -28.23 7.58 28.54
CA MET A 744 -27.80 7.88 29.92
C MET A 744 -27.14 9.27 30.00
N PRO A 745 -27.10 9.91 31.17
CA PRO A 745 -26.33 11.15 31.33
C PRO A 745 -24.83 10.91 31.15
N PHE A 746 -24.11 11.96 30.78
CA PHE A 746 -22.65 11.94 30.79
C PHE A 746 -22.14 11.87 32.23
N THR A 747 -20.94 11.34 32.39
CA THR A 747 -20.28 11.21 33.68
C THR A 747 -19.13 12.22 33.81
N ARG A 748 -18.62 12.41 35.03
CA ARG A 748 -17.38 13.19 35.23
C ARG A 748 -16.18 12.56 34.51
N ASP A 749 -16.19 11.24 34.34
CA ASP A 749 -15.14 10.54 33.61
C ASP A 749 -15.22 10.83 32.11
N ASP A 750 -16.43 10.97 31.55
CA ASP A 750 -16.62 11.45 30.17
C ASP A 750 -16.05 12.88 30.00
N MET A 751 -16.28 13.77 30.97
CA MET A 751 -15.70 15.12 30.97
C MET A 751 -14.16 15.08 31.04
N ASN A 752 -13.59 14.25 31.90
CA ASN A 752 -12.13 14.13 32.03
C ASN A 752 -11.46 13.60 30.75
N LEU A 753 -12.12 12.66 30.07
CA LEU A 753 -11.67 12.18 28.77
C LEU A 753 -11.74 13.30 27.73
N LEU A 754 -12.84 14.05 27.70
CA LEU A 754 -13.01 15.19 26.80
C LEU A 754 -11.97 16.30 27.05
N ILE A 755 -11.64 16.61 28.31
CA ILE A 755 -10.56 17.55 28.67
C ILE A 755 -9.23 17.04 28.10
N SER A 756 -8.95 15.74 28.26
CA SER A 756 -7.71 15.13 27.77
C SER A 756 -7.60 15.18 26.23
N PHE A 757 -8.72 15.08 25.51
CA PHE A 757 -8.75 15.32 24.07
C PHE A 757 -8.61 16.80 23.72
N GLY A 758 -9.29 17.67 24.46
CA GLY A 758 -9.19 19.13 24.31
C GLY A 758 -7.75 19.62 24.40
N GLU A 759 -7.00 19.21 25.42
CA GLU A 759 -5.58 19.55 25.61
C GLU A 759 -4.70 19.11 24.42
N ARG A 760 -4.98 17.96 23.81
CA ARG A 760 -4.23 17.48 22.64
C ARG A 760 -4.55 18.27 21.39
N ILE A 761 -5.83 18.59 21.18
CA ILE A 761 -6.29 19.41 20.06
C ILE A 761 -5.65 20.78 20.16
N SER A 762 -5.67 21.36 21.36
CA SER A 762 -4.97 22.58 21.72
C SER A 762 -3.48 22.56 21.34
N LYS A 763 -2.74 21.53 21.76
CA LYS A 763 -1.32 21.37 21.42
C LYS A 763 -1.07 21.13 19.93
N ALA A 764 -1.94 20.39 19.25
CA ALA A 764 -1.84 20.15 17.82
C ALA A 764 -2.04 21.47 17.04
N LEU A 765 -3.04 22.27 17.42
CA LEU A 765 -3.29 23.59 16.86
C LEU A 765 -2.13 24.57 17.14
N GLU A 766 -1.55 24.52 18.33
CA GLU A 766 -0.37 25.31 18.69
C GLU A 766 0.85 24.98 17.81
N ARG A 767 1.13 23.71 17.56
CA ARG A 767 2.27 23.31 16.73
C ARG A 767 2.17 23.72 15.27
N VAL A 768 0.96 23.68 14.72
CA VAL A 768 0.70 24.15 13.35
C VAL A 768 1.12 25.60 13.19
N ARG A 769 1.05 26.41 14.26
CA ARG A 769 1.49 27.79 14.30
C ARG A 769 3.02 27.95 14.42
N THR A 770 3.74 27.04 15.09
CA THR A 770 5.16 27.23 15.45
C THR A 770 6.16 26.61 14.47
N VAL A 771 5.70 25.85 13.47
CA VAL A 771 6.58 25.10 12.55
C VAL A 771 6.53 25.71 11.15
N ASP A 772 7.69 25.96 10.54
CA ASP A 772 7.83 26.58 9.20
C ASP A 772 7.16 25.77 8.06
N ASP A 773 7.00 24.45 8.22
CA ASP A 773 6.28 23.56 7.30
C ASP A 773 5.01 22.97 7.96
N SER A 774 4.02 23.84 8.20
CA SER A 774 2.73 23.48 8.80
C SER A 774 1.95 22.43 7.99
N THR A 775 2.19 22.31 6.67
CA THR A 775 1.41 21.46 5.76
C THR A 775 1.75 19.98 5.93
N ALA A 776 3.05 19.64 6.03
CA ALA A 776 3.50 18.27 6.26
C ALA A 776 3.00 17.74 7.63
N LEU A 777 3.13 18.57 8.67
CA LEU A 777 2.67 18.22 10.01
C LEU A 777 1.15 18.00 10.09
N LEU A 778 0.36 18.88 9.46
CA LEU A 778 -1.09 18.73 9.37
C LEU A 778 -1.46 17.42 8.67
N LYS A 779 -0.79 17.10 7.56
CA LYS A 779 -1.04 15.87 6.79
C LYS A 779 -0.74 14.61 7.61
N ASP A 780 0.36 14.59 8.36
CA ASP A 780 0.71 13.47 9.24
C ASP A 780 -0.30 13.32 10.39
N THR A 781 -0.71 14.43 10.97
CA THR A 781 -1.73 14.50 12.03
C THR A 781 -3.09 13.98 11.53
N VAL A 782 -3.52 14.41 10.34
CA VAL A 782 -4.74 13.93 9.67
C VAL A 782 -4.66 12.42 9.41
N GLN A 783 -3.51 11.92 8.95
CA GLN A 783 -3.32 10.48 8.74
C GLN A 783 -3.37 9.69 10.04
N ALA A 784 -2.81 10.22 11.13
CA ALA A 784 -2.90 9.63 12.46
C ALA A 784 -4.37 9.51 12.88
N PHE A 785 -5.13 10.62 12.89
CA PHE A 785 -6.55 10.62 13.26
C PHE A 785 -7.41 9.68 12.40
N ARG A 786 -7.21 9.64 11.07
CA ARG A 786 -7.92 8.68 10.20
C ARG A 786 -7.69 7.24 10.61
N LYS A 787 -6.45 6.90 10.97
CA LYS A 787 -6.12 5.55 11.46
C LYS A 787 -6.77 5.29 12.81
N MET A 788 -6.77 6.25 13.74
CA MET A 788 -7.48 6.14 15.03
C MET A 788 -8.96 5.79 14.81
N LEU A 789 -9.65 6.60 14.01
CA LEU A 789 -11.07 6.43 13.73
C LEU A 789 -11.39 5.06 13.11
N ASN A 790 -10.59 4.64 12.13
CA ASN A 790 -10.77 3.33 11.49
C ASN A 790 -10.50 2.17 12.45
N ALA A 791 -9.57 2.32 13.40
CA ALA A 791 -9.34 1.34 14.46
C ALA A 791 -10.56 1.22 15.37
N GLN A 792 -11.11 2.37 15.80
CA GLN A 792 -12.17 2.45 16.78
C GLN A 792 -13.52 1.91 16.26
N MET A 793 -13.82 2.10 14.97
CA MET A 793 -15.03 1.54 14.35
C MET A 793 -15.04 0.00 14.33
N LYS A 794 -13.88 -0.67 14.46
CA LYS A 794 -13.78 -2.13 14.40
C LYS A 794 -13.99 -2.83 15.74
N THR A 795 -13.80 -2.14 16.88
CA THR A 795 -13.66 -2.80 18.19
C THR A 795 -14.89 -2.74 19.10
N GLY A 796 -15.88 -1.85 18.86
CA GLY A 796 -17.25 -1.89 19.40
C GLY A 796 -17.46 -1.95 20.93
N VAL A 797 -16.40 -2.05 21.75
CA VAL A 797 -16.44 -2.38 23.20
C VAL A 797 -15.57 -1.41 24.03
N ILE A 798 -15.10 -0.30 23.41
CA ILE A 798 -14.13 0.62 24.02
C ILE A 798 -14.64 1.23 25.34
N GLU A 799 -15.93 1.58 25.43
CA GLU A 799 -16.51 2.21 26.62
C GLU A 799 -16.37 1.32 27.88
N THR A 800 -16.46 0.00 27.71
CA THR A 800 -16.30 -0.94 28.84
C THR A 800 -14.84 -1.07 29.30
N ILE A 801 -13.87 -1.01 28.39
CA ILE A 801 -12.43 -1.10 28.72
C ILE A 801 -12.01 0.13 29.51
N VAL A 802 -12.40 1.32 29.03
CA VAL A 802 -12.01 2.60 29.60
C VAL A 802 -12.57 2.72 31.02
N ASP A 803 -13.84 2.35 31.26
CA ASP A 803 -14.45 2.36 32.59
C ASP A 803 -13.75 1.39 33.56
N LEU A 804 -13.47 0.16 33.13
CA LEU A 804 -12.72 -0.80 33.95
C LEU A 804 -11.32 -0.29 34.29
N ALA A 805 -10.61 0.32 33.34
CA ALA A 805 -9.27 0.85 33.56
C ALA A 805 -9.27 1.98 34.59
N VAL A 806 -10.25 2.88 34.54
CA VAL A 806 -10.43 3.96 35.52
C VAL A 806 -10.71 3.39 36.92
N ARG A 807 -11.62 2.41 37.04
CA ARG A 807 -11.98 1.82 38.33
C ARG A 807 -10.83 1.06 38.96
N VAL A 808 -10.11 0.26 38.19
CA VAL A 808 -8.91 -0.46 38.66
C VAL A 808 -7.84 0.55 39.10
N SER A 809 -7.61 1.60 38.32
CA SER A 809 -6.64 2.66 38.67
C SER A 809 -6.98 3.33 40.01
N ARG A 810 -8.25 3.69 40.23
CA ARG A 810 -8.73 4.24 41.51
C ARG A 810 -8.57 3.25 42.65
N LYS A 811 -8.84 1.97 42.40
CA LYS A 811 -8.72 0.91 43.42
C LYS A 811 -7.29 0.68 43.87
N LEU A 812 -6.32 0.88 42.97
CA LEU A 812 -4.89 0.86 43.26
C LEU A 812 -4.39 2.14 43.96
N GLY A 813 -5.25 3.15 44.17
CA GLY A 813 -4.88 4.38 44.86
C GLY A 813 -4.08 5.36 44.00
N LEU A 814 -4.14 5.25 42.67
CA LEU A 814 -3.47 6.18 41.76
C LEU A 814 -4.07 7.59 41.86
N SER A 815 -3.26 8.61 41.60
CA SER A 815 -3.69 10.00 41.59
C SER A 815 -4.65 10.28 40.42
N ASP A 816 -5.52 11.29 40.56
CA ASP A 816 -6.46 11.68 39.49
C ASP A 816 -5.73 12.01 38.17
N LYS A 817 -4.49 12.51 38.24
CA LYS A 817 -3.68 12.79 37.05
C LYS A 817 -3.28 11.49 36.34
N GLU A 818 -2.84 10.47 37.07
CA GLU A 818 -2.49 9.16 36.52
C GLU A 818 -3.71 8.44 35.96
N VAL A 819 -4.85 8.51 36.66
CA VAL A 819 -6.13 7.95 36.19
C VAL A 819 -6.52 8.55 34.84
N ARG A 820 -6.41 9.87 34.65
CA ARG A 820 -6.70 10.53 33.35
C ARG A 820 -5.79 10.04 32.23
N VAL A 821 -4.50 9.86 32.53
CA VAL A 821 -3.53 9.34 31.55
C VAL A 821 -3.92 7.93 31.11
N ILE A 822 -4.23 7.04 32.07
CA ILE A 822 -4.63 5.66 31.80
C ILE A 822 -5.97 5.61 31.07
N GLN A 823 -6.94 6.43 31.47
CA GLN A 823 -8.24 6.56 30.81
C GLN A 823 -8.08 6.89 29.33
N TYR A 824 -7.22 7.85 29.00
CA TYR A 824 -6.91 8.15 27.61
C TYR A 824 -6.24 6.98 26.91
N VAL A 825 -5.18 6.40 27.50
CA VAL A 825 -4.43 5.34 26.84
C VAL A 825 -5.34 4.13 26.55
N ALA A 826 -6.21 3.77 27.48
CA ALA A 826 -7.22 2.73 27.28
C ALA A 826 -8.10 2.97 26.06
N SER A 827 -8.39 4.24 25.72
CA SER A 827 -9.20 4.60 24.54
C SER A 827 -8.46 4.48 23.19
N VAL A 828 -7.12 4.38 23.20
CA VAL A 828 -6.29 4.47 21.98
C VAL A 828 -5.21 3.38 21.85
N HIS A 829 -5.00 2.51 22.85
CA HIS A 829 -3.90 1.54 22.91
C HIS A 829 -3.80 0.61 21.69
N ASP A 830 -4.94 0.16 21.17
CA ASP A 830 -5.02 -0.79 20.04
C ASP A 830 -4.93 -0.16 18.65
N ILE A 831 -4.63 1.15 18.54
CA ILE A 831 -4.49 1.84 17.24
C ILE A 831 -3.47 1.17 16.31
N GLY A 832 -2.44 0.54 16.88
CA GLY A 832 -1.40 -0.16 16.14
C GLY A 832 -1.91 -1.30 15.27
N MET A 833 -3.03 -1.91 15.65
CA MET A 833 -3.64 -3.04 14.93
C MET A 833 -4.17 -2.64 13.54
N THR A 834 -4.30 -1.33 13.26
CA THR A 834 -4.69 -0.81 11.94
C THR A 834 -3.76 -1.18 10.80
N LYS A 835 -2.49 -1.52 11.08
CA LYS A 835 -1.54 -1.98 10.07
C LYS A 835 -1.59 -3.48 9.80
N VAL A 836 -2.29 -4.25 10.62
CA VAL A 836 -2.48 -5.69 10.41
C VAL A 836 -3.64 -5.89 9.44
N SER A 837 -3.46 -6.75 8.44
CA SER A 837 -4.50 -6.97 7.42
C SER A 837 -5.73 -7.66 8.01
N ASP A 838 -6.91 -7.35 7.46
CA ASP A 838 -8.15 -8.00 7.89
C ASP A 838 -8.16 -9.51 7.61
N GLU A 839 -7.36 -9.98 6.65
CA GLU A 839 -7.16 -11.42 6.39
C GLU A 839 -6.46 -12.12 7.55
N ILE A 840 -5.46 -11.46 8.16
CA ILE A 840 -4.76 -11.97 9.35
C ILE A 840 -5.67 -11.90 10.57
N LEU A 841 -6.34 -10.76 10.78
CA LEU A 841 -7.23 -10.55 11.94
C LEU A 841 -8.44 -11.50 11.96
N ASN A 842 -8.96 -11.86 10.78
CA ASN A 842 -10.12 -12.76 10.63
C ASN A 842 -9.75 -14.20 10.27
N LYS A 843 -8.46 -14.56 10.28
CA LYS A 843 -8.01 -15.90 9.91
C LYS A 843 -8.56 -16.94 10.88
N THR A 844 -9.16 -18.00 10.35
CA THR A 844 -9.71 -19.11 11.15
C THR A 844 -8.71 -20.24 11.39
N LEU A 845 -7.58 -20.23 10.67
CA LEU A 845 -6.48 -21.19 10.80
C LEU A 845 -5.36 -20.58 11.65
N ASN A 846 -4.46 -21.43 12.17
CA ASN A 846 -3.30 -20.97 12.92
C ASN A 846 -2.49 -19.94 12.12
N LEU A 847 -2.06 -18.90 12.82
CA LEU A 847 -1.18 -17.88 12.28
C LEU A 847 0.21 -18.46 12.03
N THR A 848 0.86 -18.05 10.94
CA THR A 848 2.28 -18.34 10.71
C THR A 848 3.15 -17.48 11.63
N ASN A 849 4.42 -17.85 11.80
CA ASN A 849 5.35 -17.06 12.62
C ASN A 849 5.48 -15.62 12.10
N ASP A 850 5.47 -15.42 10.79
CA ASP A 850 5.54 -14.09 10.17
C ASP A 850 4.27 -13.26 10.46
N GLU A 851 3.09 -13.89 10.46
CA GLU A 851 1.82 -13.24 10.80
C GLU A 851 1.77 -12.86 12.29
N ILE A 852 2.29 -13.73 13.17
CA ILE A 852 2.42 -13.44 14.60
C ILE A 852 3.35 -12.25 14.83
N GLU A 853 4.50 -12.22 14.14
CA GLU A 853 5.45 -11.11 14.25
C GLU A 853 4.82 -9.78 13.76
N GLN A 854 4.00 -9.82 12.72
CA GLN A 854 3.26 -8.63 12.26
C GLN A 854 2.27 -8.13 13.31
N ILE A 855 1.55 -9.01 14.00
CA ILE A 855 0.67 -8.63 15.12
C ILE A 855 1.50 -8.08 16.28
N GLN A 856 2.60 -8.73 16.67
CA GLN A 856 3.43 -8.30 17.80
C GLN A 856 4.10 -6.93 17.59
N ARG A 857 4.18 -6.43 16.36
CA ARG A 857 4.66 -5.07 16.05
C ARG A 857 3.61 -3.97 16.29
N HIS A 858 2.37 -4.32 16.64
CA HIS A 858 1.31 -3.32 16.84
C HIS A 858 1.60 -2.34 17.99
N PRO A 859 2.24 -2.68 19.13
CA PRO A 859 2.51 -1.68 20.18
C PRO A 859 3.49 -0.60 19.70
N SER A 860 4.56 -1.02 19.03
CA SER A 860 5.53 -0.12 18.39
C SER A 860 4.88 0.72 17.30
N THR A 861 4.00 0.12 16.50
CA THR A 861 3.21 0.84 15.50
C THR A 861 2.28 1.85 16.16
N GLY A 862 1.64 1.49 17.27
CA GLY A 862 0.72 2.35 18.00
C GLY A 862 1.42 3.58 18.56
N LYS A 863 2.60 3.39 19.15
CA LYS A 863 3.50 4.48 19.58
C LYS A 863 3.80 5.45 18.43
N GLU A 864 4.20 4.93 17.27
CA GLU A 864 4.51 5.79 16.11
C GLU A 864 3.28 6.51 15.55
N LEU A 865 2.10 5.89 15.58
CA LEU A 865 0.87 6.52 15.09
C LEU A 865 0.35 7.62 16.00
N ILE A 866 0.58 7.52 17.31
CA ILE A 866 0.16 8.53 18.29
C ILE A 866 1.19 9.64 18.46
N LYS A 867 2.45 9.43 18.09
CA LYS A 867 3.54 10.41 18.17
C LYS A 867 3.22 11.81 17.60
N PRO A 868 2.46 11.97 16.49
CA PRO A 868 2.05 13.31 16.02
C PRO A 868 1.04 14.01 16.92
N LEU A 869 0.34 13.26 17.80
CA LEU A 869 -0.75 13.72 18.66
C LEU A 869 -0.34 13.83 20.13
N GLU A 870 0.65 13.06 20.55
CA GLU A 870 1.08 12.95 21.93
C GLU A 870 2.59 13.02 22.08
N PHE A 871 3.03 13.91 22.96
CA PHE A 871 4.45 14.22 23.17
C PHE A 871 4.95 13.84 24.56
N VAL A 872 4.09 13.25 25.39
CA VAL A 872 4.47 12.73 26.71
C VAL A 872 4.95 11.30 26.57
N GLU A 873 6.21 11.06 26.92
CA GLU A 873 6.85 9.75 26.84
C GLU A 873 6.10 8.69 27.65
N LEU A 874 5.51 9.09 28.79
CA LEU A 874 4.69 8.22 29.63
C LEU A 874 3.53 7.56 28.87
N VAL A 875 2.78 8.32 28.06
CA VAL A 875 1.64 7.79 27.28
C VAL A 875 2.14 6.80 26.23
N SER A 876 3.20 7.19 25.50
CA SER A 876 3.83 6.35 24.49
C SER A 876 4.37 5.04 25.07
N ASN A 877 4.91 5.08 26.29
CA ASN A 877 5.45 3.91 26.96
C ASN A 877 4.36 2.97 27.47
N ILE A 878 3.25 3.50 27.98
CA ILE A 878 2.11 2.63 28.35
C ILE A 878 1.59 1.87 27.12
N ILE A 879 1.48 2.53 25.96
CA ILE A 879 1.08 1.90 24.70
C ILE A 879 2.15 0.94 24.18
N LEU A 880 3.43 1.25 24.34
CA LEU A 880 4.48 0.36 23.87
C LEU A 880 4.58 -0.93 24.69
N TYR A 881 4.33 -0.85 25.99
CA TYR A 881 4.64 -1.92 26.95
C TYR A 881 3.42 -2.67 27.51
N HIS A 882 2.20 -2.42 27.03
CA HIS A 882 1.00 -3.11 27.53
C HIS A 882 0.95 -4.63 27.22
N HIS A 883 1.88 -5.16 26.41
CA HIS A 883 2.09 -6.60 26.21
C HIS A 883 3.38 -7.14 26.84
N GLU A 884 4.07 -6.33 27.64
CA GLU A 884 5.13 -6.82 28.51
C GLU A 884 4.55 -7.70 29.62
N ARG A 885 5.36 -8.64 30.11
CA ARG A 885 4.93 -9.64 31.10
C ARG A 885 5.78 -9.52 32.35
N MET A 886 5.19 -9.77 33.52
CA MET A 886 5.92 -9.71 34.80
C MET A 886 7.16 -10.63 34.85
N ASP A 887 7.16 -11.73 34.09
CA ASP A 887 8.25 -12.69 33.95
C ASP A 887 9.38 -12.26 32.98
N GLY A 888 9.18 -11.21 32.18
CA GLY A 888 10.11 -10.73 31.15
C GLY A 888 10.01 -11.46 29.81
N LEU A 889 9.05 -12.37 29.64
CA LEU A 889 8.80 -13.09 28.38
C LEU A 889 7.84 -12.33 27.43
N GLY A 890 7.51 -11.08 27.78
CA GLY A 890 6.66 -10.21 27.00
C GLY A 890 7.39 -9.58 25.81
N TYR A 891 6.68 -8.69 25.11
CA TYR A 891 7.21 -7.95 23.96
C TYR A 891 6.76 -6.49 24.04
N PRO A 892 7.48 -5.54 23.41
CA PRO A 892 8.61 -5.72 22.49
C PRO A 892 10.01 -5.73 23.11
N MET A 893 10.20 -5.32 24.37
CA MET A 893 11.51 -5.13 24.99
C MET A 893 11.85 -6.19 26.06
N GLY A 894 10.87 -6.95 26.54
CA GLY A 894 11.09 -7.99 27.56
C GLY A 894 11.32 -7.41 28.96
N LEU A 895 10.62 -6.32 29.28
CA LEU A 895 10.70 -5.66 30.59
C LEU A 895 10.17 -6.57 31.70
N LYS A 896 10.71 -6.43 32.91
CA LYS A 896 10.35 -7.32 34.03
C LYS A 896 9.87 -6.55 35.26
N GLY A 897 8.80 -7.06 35.88
CA GLY A 897 8.28 -6.53 37.15
C GLY A 897 7.96 -5.03 37.08
N ASP A 898 8.51 -4.24 38.01
CA ASP A 898 8.26 -2.80 38.15
C ASP A 898 8.89 -1.94 37.06
N GLU A 899 9.71 -2.51 36.17
CA GLU A 899 10.16 -1.81 34.95
C GLU A 899 8.98 -1.52 34.00
N ILE A 900 7.90 -2.29 34.12
CA ILE A 900 6.68 -2.11 33.33
C ILE A 900 5.83 -1.01 33.98
N PRO A 901 5.49 0.08 33.26
CA PRO A 901 4.65 1.14 33.80
C PRO A 901 3.33 0.61 34.36
N THR A 902 2.88 1.13 35.51
CA THR A 902 1.63 0.68 36.15
C THR A 902 0.42 0.75 35.23
N GLY A 903 0.32 1.77 34.38
CA GLY A 903 -0.73 1.86 33.36
C GLY A 903 -0.70 0.70 32.35
N ALA A 904 0.49 0.23 31.97
CA ALA A 904 0.65 -0.89 31.04
C ALA A 904 0.25 -2.22 31.70
N ARG A 905 0.60 -2.39 32.99
CA ARG A 905 0.18 -3.55 33.80
C ARG A 905 -1.34 -3.62 33.94
N ILE A 906 -2.01 -2.47 34.14
CA ILE A 906 -3.47 -2.37 34.18
C ILE A 906 -4.10 -2.77 32.85
N LEU A 907 -3.62 -2.21 31.73
CA LEU A 907 -4.15 -2.54 30.41
C LEU A 907 -3.94 -4.01 30.04
N ALA A 908 -2.80 -4.60 30.39
CA ALA A 908 -2.52 -6.02 30.12
C ALA A 908 -3.59 -6.95 30.73
N VAL A 909 -4.03 -6.68 31.95
CA VAL A 909 -5.07 -7.47 32.64
C VAL A 909 -6.43 -7.27 31.97
N ILE A 910 -6.80 -6.03 31.66
CA ILE A 910 -8.12 -5.70 31.10
C ILE A 910 -8.25 -6.20 29.67
N ASP A 911 -7.23 -5.99 28.84
CA ASP A 911 -7.20 -6.47 27.45
C ASP A 911 -7.24 -8.01 27.41
N ALA A 912 -6.47 -8.69 28.26
CA ALA A 912 -6.53 -10.15 28.35
C ALA A 912 -7.92 -10.65 28.76
N TYR A 913 -8.54 -10.02 29.77
CA TYR A 913 -9.89 -10.37 30.20
C TYR A 913 -10.92 -10.18 29.08
N GLN A 914 -10.87 -9.06 28.38
CA GLN A 914 -11.78 -8.77 27.28
C GLN A 914 -11.57 -9.73 26.10
N SER A 915 -10.31 -9.94 25.72
CA SER A 915 -9.91 -10.88 24.67
C SER A 915 -10.44 -12.29 24.93
N MET A 916 -10.50 -12.70 26.21
CA MET A 916 -11.06 -13.98 26.61
C MET A 916 -12.59 -14.02 26.63
N THR A 917 -13.27 -12.92 26.97
CA THR A 917 -14.71 -12.88 27.27
C THR A 917 -15.59 -12.39 26.11
N VAL A 918 -14.98 -11.94 25.01
CA VAL A 918 -15.66 -11.55 23.76
C VAL A 918 -15.58 -12.68 22.73
N ASP A 919 -16.63 -12.85 21.93
CA ASP A 919 -16.62 -13.83 20.83
C ASP A 919 -15.67 -13.36 19.71
N ARG A 920 -14.79 -14.26 19.27
CA ARG A 920 -13.87 -14.02 18.15
C ARG A 920 -14.13 -15.02 17.02
N VAL A 921 -13.77 -14.64 15.80
CA VAL A 921 -14.00 -15.43 14.57
C VAL A 921 -13.51 -16.88 14.69
N TYR A 922 -12.41 -17.09 15.42
CA TYR A 922 -11.75 -18.39 15.63
C TYR A 922 -11.99 -19.02 17.01
N ARG A 923 -12.65 -18.32 17.95
CA ARG A 923 -12.80 -18.79 19.34
C ARG A 923 -14.07 -18.23 19.97
N LYS A 924 -14.91 -19.12 20.51
CA LYS A 924 -16.05 -18.70 21.35
C LYS A 924 -15.58 -18.06 22.64
N ARG A 925 -16.34 -17.08 23.13
CA ARG A 925 -16.08 -16.43 24.41
C ARG A 925 -15.94 -17.44 25.55
N MET A 926 -14.96 -17.20 26.40
CA MET A 926 -14.74 -17.96 27.61
C MET A 926 -15.72 -17.49 28.70
N PRO A 927 -16.32 -18.40 29.49
CA PRO A 927 -17.10 -18.00 30.66
C PRO A 927 -16.26 -17.17 31.63
N MET A 928 -16.87 -16.13 32.23
CA MET A 928 -16.16 -15.19 33.10
C MET A 928 -15.32 -15.87 34.19
N GLY A 929 -15.87 -16.88 34.88
CA GLY A 929 -15.14 -17.58 35.94
C GLY A 929 -13.87 -18.29 35.44
N ALA A 930 -13.88 -18.83 34.22
CA ALA A 930 -12.70 -19.44 33.62
C ALA A 930 -11.66 -18.38 33.18
N ALA A 931 -12.12 -17.23 32.67
CA ALA A 931 -11.25 -16.11 32.33
C ALA A 931 -10.56 -15.52 33.58
N LEU A 932 -11.31 -15.37 34.69
CA LEU A 932 -10.75 -14.91 35.96
C LEU A 932 -9.76 -15.92 36.54
N LYS A 933 -10.05 -17.22 36.43
CA LYS A 933 -9.10 -18.27 36.83
C LYS A 933 -7.80 -18.16 36.03
N GLU A 934 -7.86 -17.95 34.72
CA GLU A 934 -6.67 -17.77 33.88
C GLU A 934 -5.83 -16.57 34.32
N LEU A 935 -6.45 -15.45 34.67
CA LEU A 935 -5.73 -14.27 35.19
C LEU A 935 -5.03 -14.58 36.52
N VAL A 936 -5.70 -15.30 37.42
CA VAL A 936 -5.18 -15.69 38.73
C VAL A 936 -4.04 -16.71 38.62
N ASP A 937 -4.20 -17.76 37.80
CA ASP A 937 -3.20 -18.81 37.60
C ASP A 937 -1.91 -18.29 36.93
N ASN A 938 -2.02 -17.17 36.20
CA ASN A 938 -0.89 -16.47 35.56
C ASN A 938 -0.46 -15.19 36.29
N ALA A 939 -0.96 -14.94 37.50
CA ALA A 939 -0.47 -13.86 38.33
C ALA A 939 1.01 -14.09 38.71
N ASN A 940 1.79 -13.02 38.75
CA ASN A 940 3.25 -13.04 38.97
C ASN A 940 4.08 -13.70 37.84
N LYS A 941 3.42 -14.13 36.75
CA LYS A 941 4.07 -14.59 35.50
C LYS A 941 3.74 -13.63 34.36
N GLN A 942 2.48 -13.62 33.94
CA GLN A 942 2.00 -12.74 32.90
C GLN A 942 1.53 -11.41 33.48
N PHE A 943 0.75 -11.47 34.56
CA PHE A 943 0.01 -10.34 35.10
C PHE A 943 0.55 -9.91 36.46
N ASP A 944 0.42 -8.61 36.74
CA ASP A 944 0.73 -8.07 38.06
C ASP A 944 -0.32 -8.55 39.09
N PRO A 945 0.09 -9.22 40.18
CA PRO A 945 -0.83 -9.71 41.19
C PRO A 945 -1.66 -8.62 41.88
N GLU A 946 -1.09 -7.43 42.11
CA GLU A 946 -1.81 -6.32 42.74
C GLU A 946 -2.91 -5.79 41.82
N VAL A 947 -2.63 -5.73 40.52
CA VAL A 947 -3.61 -5.33 39.50
C VAL A 947 -4.73 -6.37 39.38
N VAL A 948 -4.40 -7.67 39.36
CA VAL A 948 -5.39 -8.75 39.32
C VAL A 948 -6.29 -8.70 40.56
N ASP A 949 -5.72 -8.47 41.74
CA ASP A 949 -6.48 -8.31 42.98
C ASP A 949 -7.42 -7.10 42.93
N ALA A 950 -6.93 -5.94 42.47
CA ALA A 950 -7.74 -4.74 42.29
C ALA A 950 -8.88 -4.98 41.28
N PHE A 951 -8.61 -5.67 40.18
CA PHE A 951 -9.60 -6.03 39.17
C PHE A 951 -10.72 -6.94 39.73
N LEU A 952 -10.37 -7.96 40.52
CA LEU A 952 -11.34 -8.83 41.18
C LEU A 952 -12.24 -8.04 42.15
N GLN A 953 -11.68 -7.07 42.87
CA GLN A 953 -12.45 -6.21 43.76
C GLN A 953 -13.42 -5.31 43.00
N VAL A 954 -13.00 -4.73 41.87
CA VAL A 954 -13.87 -3.93 41.00
C VAL A 954 -15.05 -4.77 40.49
N LEU A 955 -14.81 -5.99 40.04
CA LEU A 955 -15.90 -6.88 39.58
C LEU A 955 -16.87 -7.29 40.69
N ARG A 956 -16.39 -7.39 41.94
CA ARG A 956 -17.25 -7.59 43.11
C ARG A 956 -18.13 -6.37 43.38
N GLU A 957 -17.56 -5.16 43.30
CA GLU A 957 -18.30 -3.91 43.50
C GLU A 957 -19.39 -3.72 42.43
N GLU A 958 -19.16 -4.19 41.21
CA GLU A 958 -20.16 -4.22 40.13
C GLU A 958 -21.24 -5.30 40.29
N GLY A 959 -21.15 -6.15 41.32
CA GLY A 959 -22.07 -7.27 41.52
C GLY A 959 -21.90 -8.41 40.50
N LYS A 960 -20.84 -8.39 39.68
CA LYS A 960 -20.50 -9.48 38.75
C LYS A 960 -19.95 -10.69 39.52
N LEU A 961 -19.32 -10.48 40.68
CA LEU A 961 -18.88 -11.53 41.59
C LEU A 961 -19.62 -11.47 42.93
N THR A 962 -20.05 -12.63 43.43
CA THR A 962 -20.51 -12.74 44.81
C THR A 962 -19.33 -12.61 45.80
N ALA A 963 -19.62 -12.24 47.05
CA ALA A 963 -18.59 -12.13 48.09
C ALA A 963 -17.81 -13.45 48.28
N HIS A 964 -18.48 -14.60 48.15
CA HIS A 964 -17.85 -15.91 48.22
C HIS A 964 -16.88 -16.16 47.05
N GLN A 965 -17.32 -15.93 45.82
CA GLN A 965 -16.48 -16.13 44.63
C GLN A 965 -15.25 -15.20 44.62
N ALA A 966 -15.43 -13.94 45.02
CA ALA A 966 -14.32 -13.00 45.12
C ALA A 966 -13.29 -13.44 46.16
N GLN A 967 -13.73 -14.02 47.29
CA GLN A 967 -12.85 -14.55 48.32
C GLN A 967 -12.08 -15.79 47.82
N GLU A 968 -12.76 -16.71 47.14
CA GLU A 968 -12.17 -17.91 46.54
C GLU A 968 -11.05 -17.58 45.55
N PHE A 969 -11.30 -16.66 44.61
CA PHE A 969 -10.26 -16.20 43.67
C PHE A 969 -9.08 -15.50 44.34
N ARG A 970 -9.32 -14.77 45.45
CA ARG A 970 -8.24 -14.14 46.23
C ARG A 970 -7.39 -15.14 47.00
N GLU A 971 -7.98 -16.23 47.49
CA GLU A 971 -7.24 -17.33 48.11
C GLU A 971 -6.37 -18.03 47.08
N MET A 972 -6.92 -18.34 45.91
CA MET A 972 -6.15 -18.87 44.77
C MET A 972 -5.02 -17.93 44.34
N LEU A 973 -5.26 -16.61 44.31
CA LEU A 973 -4.24 -15.62 43.98
C LEU A 973 -3.08 -15.65 44.98
N ARG A 974 -3.36 -15.77 46.28
CA ARG A 974 -2.31 -15.91 47.31
C ARG A 974 -1.51 -17.20 47.15
N GLU A 975 -2.16 -18.30 46.80
CA GLU A 975 -1.49 -19.57 46.51
C GLU A 975 -0.61 -19.47 45.27
N SER A 976 -1.08 -18.79 44.21
CA SER A 976 -0.32 -18.59 42.97
C SER A 976 0.87 -17.63 43.13
N ILE A 977 0.81 -16.65 44.04
CA ILE A 977 1.95 -15.76 44.34
C ILE A 977 3.01 -16.52 45.17
N SER A 978 2.57 -17.47 46.01
CA SER A 978 3.45 -18.22 46.91
C SER A 978 4.20 -19.36 46.22
N ASN A 979 3.72 -19.81 45.06
CA ASN A 979 4.31 -20.82 44.19
C ASN A 979 5.13 -20.17 43.06
#